data_AF-A0A7D7VLQ8-F1
#
_entry.id   AF-A0A7D7VLQ8-F1
#
_cell.length_a   1.000
_cell.length_b   1.000
_cell.length_c   1.000
_cell.angle_alpha   90.00
_cell.angle_beta   90.00
_cell.angle_gamma   90.00
#
_symmetry.space_group_name_H-M   'P 1'
#
loop_
_entity.id
_entity.type
_entity.pdbx_description
1 polymer ?
#
loop_
_entity_poly.entity_id
_entity_poly.type
_entity_poly.pdbx_seq_one_letter_code
_entity_poly.pdbx_strand_id
1 'polypeptide(L)'
;MRRSLQNVTNLKFVNLKTSSPPSGSLRAAFFSLLFIFMIFNFYETSLADHDGLEEIVTINDTESGRLLIETNHAGQYYIAPTVDTDVQMDITGLIARVNITQHFTNPSAEWVNGIYVFPLPENAAVDHMNMIIGERIIAGKIKKRKQAKQIYELAKQQGKKASLIEQQRSNIFTNSVANIGPNEKISISIQYQQTLSYDQGQFSIRFPMVVGIRYIPGTQKVAEFNGLGWAMNTDQVPDASSITPPVIDSDQGHNNPVSININLDAGFPIVNVESRYHPISKQINEANQYRIQLINQATPANRDFELTWRPQTTHEPQAALFTQDKDNDRYGLLMLMPPEVDWSKQQTLAKEMIYVIDTSGSMSGESMQQAKQALLLGLSQLKSEDWFNIIQFNSYTEAFSEHALPARENNIDRAKKYVNSLLANGGTEIAPALKTALSNVKNSERIRQVIFLTDGSVGNEKQLFKIIKRKLNNNRLFTVGIGSAPNSYFMSEAASLGRGTFTYIGKIEEVQEKMTQLFQKLNHPVLSDIEMIWKDDSNIDHWPNPIHDLYIGEPLIVSLRLPKDQKQLIIKGHTNQTDWSTDLPITDGGKETGLNVLWARNKIQSLSQKISHGANAEEIKQAITALGLEHHIVTKHTSLVAVDVTPTKPTDLVSKDKAVPVKKPHGWNMNIPGNIPQGGTPAQMNLMLGILLLITGFMLRRYVIK
;
A
#
# COMPACT_ATOMS: atom_id res chain seq x y z
N MET A 1 -2.22 43.31 -32.31
CA MET A 1 -2.01 44.73 -32.69
C MET A 1 -3.36 45.45 -32.52
N ARG A 2 -3.38 46.63 -31.88
CA ARG A 2 -4.45 47.23 -31.01
C ARG A 2 -4.48 46.55 -29.62
N ARG A 3 -3.83 47.02 -28.54
CA ARG A 3 -3.68 48.37 -27.91
C ARG A 3 -5.07 49.01 -27.69
N SER A 4 -5.49 49.46 -26.51
CA SER A 4 -4.80 49.96 -25.30
C SER A 4 -5.83 50.06 -24.14
N LEU A 5 -5.51 49.74 -22.88
CA LEU A 5 -5.20 50.67 -21.75
C LEU A 5 -6.34 51.70 -21.49
N GLN A 6 -6.81 52.03 -20.28
CA GLN A 6 -6.18 52.10 -18.96
C GLN A 6 -7.21 52.59 -17.91
N ASN A 7 -6.98 52.21 -16.64
CA ASN A 7 -7.12 52.98 -15.38
C ASN A 7 -8.48 53.62 -15.00
N VAL A 8 -9.12 53.23 -13.89
CA VAL A 8 -8.76 53.37 -12.45
C VAL A 8 -9.15 54.74 -11.86
N THR A 9 -10.08 54.65 -10.89
CA THR A 9 -10.40 55.55 -9.75
C THR A 9 -10.88 56.98 -9.98
N ASN A 10 -12.06 57.29 -9.44
CA ASN A 10 -12.25 58.47 -8.61
C ASN A 10 -13.43 58.25 -7.63
N LEU A 11 -13.10 58.07 -6.35
CA LEU A 11 -14.05 58.23 -5.24
C LEU A 11 -14.38 59.73 -5.08
N LYS A 12 -15.67 60.06 -5.01
CA LYS A 12 -16.13 61.27 -4.33
C LYS A 12 -17.07 60.87 -3.20
N PHE A 13 -16.60 61.07 -1.96
CA PHE A 13 -17.45 61.17 -0.79
C PHE A 13 -18.36 62.39 -0.95
N VAL A 14 -19.67 62.16 -1.08
CA VAL A 14 -20.69 63.18 -0.85
C VAL A 14 -21.43 62.79 0.42
N ASN A 15 -21.21 63.61 1.44
CA ASN A 15 -21.89 63.56 2.72
C ASN A 15 -23.23 64.30 2.55
N LEU A 16 -24.34 63.56 2.43
CA LEU A 16 -25.69 64.13 2.46
C LEU A 16 -26.51 63.45 3.56
N LYS A 17 -26.87 64.28 4.52
CA LYS A 17 -27.75 64.03 5.66
C LYS A 17 -29.11 63.47 5.23
N THR A 18 -29.57 62.49 6.01
CA THR A 18 -30.96 62.24 6.44
C THR A 18 -32.06 62.42 5.39
N SER A 19 -32.42 61.32 4.72
CA SER A 19 -33.82 60.98 4.51
C SER A 19 -33.97 59.46 4.50
N SER A 20 -34.87 58.96 5.33
CA SER A 20 -35.24 57.55 5.47
C SER A 20 -35.76 56.98 4.13
N PRO A 21 -35.22 55.86 3.62
CA PRO A 21 -35.88 55.15 2.54
C PRO A 21 -37.10 54.40 3.11
N PRO A 22 -38.17 54.24 2.33
CA PRO A 22 -39.41 53.66 2.80
C PRO A 22 -39.20 52.19 3.18
N SER A 23 -40.00 51.71 4.13
CA SER A 23 -40.01 50.35 4.69
C SER A 23 -40.30 49.21 3.69
N GLY A 24 -40.19 49.46 2.38
CA GLY A 24 -40.36 48.52 1.29
C GLY A 24 -39.08 47.99 0.63
N SER A 25 -37.91 48.63 0.79
CA SER A 25 -36.71 48.27 0.01
C SER A 25 -35.98 46.99 0.49
N LEU A 26 -36.09 46.64 1.77
CA LEU A 26 -35.52 45.39 2.31
C LEU A 26 -36.30 44.14 1.89
N ARG A 27 -37.61 44.26 1.66
CA ARG A 27 -38.43 43.14 1.16
C ARG A 27 -38.12 42.85 -0.31
N ALA A 28 -37.95 43.88 -1.13
CA ALA A 28 -37.59 43.71 -2.54
C ALA A 28 -36.21 43.06 -2.71
N ALA A 29 -35.20 43.49 -1.95
CA ALA A 29 -33.86 42.87 -1.99
C ALA A 29 -33.87 41.39 -1.55
N PHE A 30 -34.72 41.03 -0.58
CA PHE A 30 -34.86 39.66 -0.09
C PHE A 30 -35.50 38.74 -1.14
N PHE A 31 -36.56 39.19 -1.81
CA PHE A 31 -37.21 38.40 -2.87
C PHE A 31 -36.34 38.25 -4.11
N SER A 32 -35.55 39.26 -4.47
CA SER A 32 -34.58 39.16 -5.59
C SER A 32 -33.48 38.14 -5.31
N LEU A 33 -32.97 38.07 -4.07
CA LEU A 33 -31.99 37.07 -3.66
C LEU A 33 -32.58 35.65 -3.64
N LEU A 34 -33.84 35.51 -3.22
CA LEU A 34 -34.54 34.23 -3.19
C LEU A 34 -34.85 33.72 -4.60
N PHE A 35 -35.16 34.62 -5.54
CA PHE A 35 -35.40 34.27 -6.94
C PHE A 35 -34.11 33.89 -7.68
N ILE A 36 -32.99 34.59 -7.40
CA ILE A 36 -31.67 34.21 -7.90
C ILE A 36 -31.23 32.86 -7.32
N PHE A 37 -31.52 32.59 -6.05
CA PHE A 37 -31.25 31.29 -5.42
C PHE A 37 -32.10 30.17 -6.03
N MET A 38 -33.37 30.43 -6.38
CA MET A 38 -34.24 29.46 -7.05
C MET A 38 -33.79 29.15 -8.49
N ILE A 39 -33.35 30.16 -9.24
CA ILE A 39 -32.81 29.98 -10.60
C ILE A 39 -31.47 29.23 -10.57
N PHE A 40 -30.62 29.47 -9.56
CA PHE A 40 -29.37 28.71 -9.36
C PHE A 40 -29.65 27.24 -9.04
N ASN A 41 -30.67 26.94 -8.22
CA ASN A 41 -31.07 25.56 -7.91
C ASN A 41 -31.73 24.85 -9.11
N PHE A 42 -32.45 25.57 -9.98
CA PHE A 42 -33.03 24.99 -11.20
C PHE A 42 -31.99 24.74 -12.30
N TYR A 43 -30.94 25.56 -12.39
CA TYR A 43 -29.83 25.34 -13.33
C TYR A 43 -28.89 24.20 -12.92
N GLU A 44 -28.77 23.88 -11.62
CA GLU A 44 -28.04 22.66 -11.19
C GLU A 44 -28.81 21.36 -11.49
N THR A 45 -30.14 21.41 -11.61
CA THR A 45 -30.94 20.22 -11.93
C THR A 45 -31.01 19.85 -13.42
N SER A 46 -30.50 20.68 -14.34
CA SER A 46 -30.59 20.43 -15.79
C SER A 46 -29.25 20.21 -16.50
N LEU A 47 -28.18 19.89 -15.76
CA LEU A 47 -26.88 19.47 -16.31
C LEU A 47 -26.48 18.05 -15.85
N ALA A 48 -27.47 17.20 -15.55
CA ALA A 48 -27.26 15.76 -15.52
C ALA A 48 -27.35 15.25 -16.96
N ASP A 49 -26.22 15.34 -17.65
CA ASP A 49 -26.02 14.84 -19.01
C ASP A 49 -26.28 13.32 -19.06
N HIS A 50 -26.74 12.86 -20.22
CA HIS A 50 -27.12 11.47 -20.51
C HIS A 50 -25.99 10.46 -20.23
N ASP A 51 -25.96 9.89 -19.03
CA ASP A 51 -25.33 8.59 -18.76
C ASP A 51 -26.43 7.55 -18.51
N GLY A 52 -26.38 6.43 -19.23
CA GLY A 52 -27.41 5.40 -19.18
C GLY A 52 -27.64 4.92 -17.75
N LEU A 53 -28.88 5.08 -17.27
CA LEU A 53 -29.30 4.75 -15.91
C LEU A 53 -28.80 3.35 -15.52
N GLU A 54 -28.03 3.28 -14.44
CA GLU A 54 -27.61 2.01 -13.84
C GLU A 54 -28.86 1.23 -13.40
N GLU A 55 -28.84 -0.10 -13.53
CA GLU A 55 -29.94 -0.94 -13.02
C GLU A 55 -29.94 -0.85 -11.49
N ILE A 56 -30.77 0.04 -10.96
CA ILE A 56 -30.98 0.24 -9.53
C ILE A 56 -32.02 -0.79 -9.05
N VAL A 57 -31.63 -1.63 -8.11
CA VAL A 57 -32.47 -2.64 -7.48
C VAL A 57 -32.65 -2.34 -5.99
N THR A 58 -33.76 -2.80 -5.40
CA THR A 58 -33.92 -2.86 -3.94
C THR A 58 -33.59 -4.26 -3.44
N ILE A 59 -33.26 -4.40 -2.14
CA ILE A 59 -32.98 -5.72 -1.53
C ILE A 59 -34.13 -6.71 -1.75
N ASN A 60 -35.37 -6.24 -1.76
CA ASN A 60 -36.56 -7.08 -1.96
C ASN A 60 -36.71 -7.60 -3.39
N ASP A 61 -36.03 -7.00 -4.36
CA ASP A 61 -36.08 -7.38 -5.77
C ASP A 61 -35.06 -8.49 -6.11
N THR A 62 -34.24 -8.92 -5.14
CA THR A 62 -33.06 -9.76 -5.41
C THR A 62 -33.19 -11.19 -4.92
N GLU A 63 -32.97 -12.16 -5.81
CA GLU A 63 -32.79 -13.57 -5.48
C GLU A 63 -31.43 -13.80 -4.78
N SER A 64 -31.32 -14.85 -3.97
CA SER A 64 -30.11 -15.17 -3.20
C SER A 64 -28.89 -15.42 -4.10
N GLY A 65 -27.76 -14.74 -3.81
CA GLY A 65 -26.46 -15.00 -4.47
C GLY A 65 -25.88 -13.87 -5.33
N ARG A 66 -26.48 -12.66 -5.32
CA ARG A 66 -25.96 -11.49 -6.05
C ARG A 66 -25.14 -10.56 -5.15
N LEU A 67 -24.11 -9.93 -5.72
CA LEU A 67 -23.32 -8.91 -5.04
C LEU A 67 -23.94 -7.53 -5.31
N LEU A 68 -24.42 -6.89 -4.23
CA LEU A 68 -25.08 -5.59 -4.27
C LEU A 68 -24.17 -4.53 -3.66
N ILE A 69 -24.05 -3.39 -4.34
CA ILE A 69 -23.35 -2.22 -3.81
C ILE A 69 -24.38 -1.11 -3.65
N GLU A 70 -24.46 -0.56 -2.44
CA GLU A 70 -25.36 0.57 -2.15
C GLU A 70 -24.89 1.82 -2.91
N THR A 71 -25.84 2.54 -3.48
CA THR A 71 -25.60 3.82 -4.14
C THR A 71 -25.52 4.95 -3.10
N ASN A 72 -25.32 6.18 -3.57
CA ASN A 72 -25.41 7.37 -2.70
C ASN A 72 -26.83 7.63 -2.15
N HIS A 73 -27.84 6.87 -2.61
CA HIS A 73 -29.21 6.90 -2.10
C HIS A 73 -29.48 5.64 -1.27
N ALA A 74 -29.78 5.84 0.02
CA ALA A 74 -30.04 4.75 0.95
C ALA A 74 -31.16 3.82 0.45
N GLY A 75 -30.92 2.51 0.45
CA GLY A 75 -31.86 1.50 -0.01
C GLY A 75 -31.93 1.26 -1.53
N GLN A 76 -31.05 1.93 -2.31
CA GLN A 76 -30.86 1.68 -3.74
C GLN A 76 -29.50 1.03 -3.99
N TYR A 77 -29.47 -0.06 -4.76
CA TYR A 77 -28.26 -0.85 -5.00
C TYR A 77 -28.02 -1.07 -6.50
N TYR A 78 -26.78 -1.26 -6.91
CA TYR A 78 -26.46 -1.83 -8.23
C TYR A 78 -25.81 -3.21 -8.09
N ILE A 79 -26.01 -4.04 -9.11
CA ILE A 79 -25.40 -5.38 -9.21
C ILE A 79 -23.94 -5.25 -9.66
N ALA A 80 -23.02 -5.76 -8.85
CA ALA A 80 -21.59 -5.76 -9.14
C ALA A 80 -21.11 -7.13 -9.64
N PRO A 81 -20.10 -7.18 -10.53
CA PRO A 81 -19.43 -8.43 -10.86
C PRO A 81 -18.74 -9.02 -9.62
N THR A 82 -18.67 -10.35 -9.55
CA THR A 82 -17.95 -11.08 -8.50
C THR A 82 -16.64 -11.64 -9.05
N VAL A 83 -15.67 -11.87 -8.15
CA VAL A 83 -14.37 -12.45 -8.47
C VAL A 83 -13.98 -13.49 -7.44
N ASP A 84 -14.08 -14.78 -7.79
CA ASP A 84 -13.45 -15.85 -7.01
C ASP A 84 -11.95 -15.90 -7.35
N THR A 85 -11.10 -16.14 -6.36
CA THR A 85 -9.64 -16.15 -6.55
C THR A 85 -9.01 -17.46 -6.12
N ASP A 86 -8.41 -18.17 -7.06
CA ASP A 86 -7.64 -19.38 -6.78
C ASP A 86 -6.14 -19.10 -6.85
N VAL A 87 -5.42 -19.44 -5.80
CA VAL A 87 -3.99 -19.17 -5.68
C VAL A 87 -3.23 -20.50 -5.61
N GLN A 88 -2.32 -20.70 -6.55
CA GLN A 88 -1.34 -21.78 -6.53
C GLN A 88 0.04 -21.18 -6.30
N MET A 89 0.75 -21.65 -5.28
CA MET A 89 2.13 -21.25 -4.97
C MET A 89 3.05 -22.44 -5.05
N ASP A 90 4.14 -22.30 -5.79
CA ASP A 90 5.25 -23.24 -5.82
C ASP A 90 6.46 -22.54 -5.21
N ILE A 91 6.88 -23.00 -4.03
CA ILE A 91 7.98 -22.42 -3.26
C ILE A 91 9.18 -23.35 -3.38
N THR A 92 10.28 -22.83 -3.92
CA THR A 92 11.54 -23.55 -4.10
C THR A 92 12.68 -22.68 -3.59
N GLY A 93 13.42 -23.17 -2.59
CA GLY A 93 14.53 -22.41 -2.00
C GLY A 93 14.08 -21.06 -1.43
N LEU A 94 14.57 -19.95 -2.01
CA LEU A 94 14.29 -18.57 -1.57
C LEU A 94 13.24 -17.84 -2.41
N ILE A 95 12.62 -18.53 -3.37
CA ILE A 95 11.70 -17.92 -4.33
C ILE A 95 10.35 -18.62 -4.31
N ALA A 96 9.30 -17.87 -4.62
CA ALA A 96 7.98 -18.42 -4.85
C ALA A 96 7.49 -18.01 -6.25
N ARG A 97 7.06 -19.01 -7.03
CA ARG A 97 6.27 -18.81 -8.25
C ARG A 97 4.80 -18.91 -7.87
N VAL A 98 4.04 -17.85 -8.13
CA VAL A 98 2.62 -17.79 -7.75
C VAL A 98 1.77 -17.58 -8.99
N ASN A 99 0.75 -18.43 -9.15
CA ASN A 99 -0.30 -18.30 -10.14
C ASN A 99 -1.62 -17.94 -9.44
N ILE A 100 -2.16 -16.78 -9.76
CA ILE A 100 -3.48 -16.32 -9.30
C ILE A 100 -4.45 -16.46 -10.46
N THR A 101 -5.54 -17.20 -10.27
CA THR A 101 -6.64 -17.27 -11.23
C THR A 101 -7.85 -16.52 -10.67
N GLN A 102 -8.20 -15.42 -11.32
CA GLN A 102 -9.34 -14.57 -10.97
C GLN A 102 -10.52 -14.91 -11.87
N HIS A 103 -11.61 -15.36 -11.28
CA HIS A 103 -12.82 -15.80 -11.95
C HIS A 103 -13.89 -14.72 -11.91
N PHE A 104 -13.95 -13.89 -12.95
CA PHE A 104 -14.96 -12.85 -13.08
C PHE A 104 -16.30 -13.46 -13.48
N THR A 105 -17.33 -13.19 -12.71
CA THR A 105 -18.71 -13.56 -13.03
C THR A 105 -19.57 -12.30 -13.12
N ASN A 106 -20.33 -12.16 -14.20
CA ASN A 106 -21.31 -11.09 -14.34
C ASN A 106 -22.73 -11.61 -14.02
N PRO A 107 -23.29 -11.33 -12.83
CA PRO A 107 -24.61 -11.82 -12.45
C PRO A 107 -25.79 -10.97 -12.99
N SER A 108 -25.53 -9.92 -13.78
CA SER A 108 -26.58 -9.05 -14.34
C SER A 108 -27.05 -9.54 -15.71
N ALA A 109 -28.16 -8.96 -16.18
CA ALA A 109 -28.68 -9.16 -17.54
C ALA A 109 -27.98 -8.27 -18.59
N GLU A 110 -27.08 -7.37 -18.15
CA GLU A 110 -26.41 -6.40 -19.00
C GLU A 110 -24.99 -6.86 -19.37
N TRP A 111 -24.42 -6.30 -20.44
CA TRP A 111 -23.00 -6.44 -20.71
C TRP A 111 -22.22 -5.50 -19.81
N VAL A 112 -21.14 -6.00 -19.20
CA VAL A 112 -20.34 -5.21 -18.27
C VAL A 112 -18.85 -5.31 -18.59
N ASN A 113 -18.10 -4.29 -18.20
CA ASN A 113 -16.65 -4.38 -18.09
C ASN A 113 -16.31 -4.39 -16.60
N GLY A 114 -15.66 -5.46 -16.14
CA GLY A 114 -15.27 -5.61 -14.73
C GLY A 114 -13.92 -4.97 -14.48
N ILE A 115 -13.82 -4.12 -13.46
CA ILE A 115 -12.56 -3.54 -13.00
C ILE A 115 -12.28 -4.03 -11.58
N TYR A 116 -11.30 -4.90 -11.43
CA TYR A 116 -10.90 -5.44 -10.13
C TYR A 116 -9.55 -4.87 -9.70
N VAL A 117 -9.52 -4.26 -8.51
CA VAL A 117 -8.30 -3.79 -7.86
C VAL A 117 -7.90 -4.83 -6.82
N PHE A 118 -6.70 -5.35 -6.94
CA PHE A 118 -6.20 -6.41 -6.07
C PHE A 118 -4.78 -6.11 -5.59
N PRO A 119 -4.43 -6.56 -4.37
CA PRO A 119 -3.11 -6.35 -3.84
C PRO A 119 -2.16 -7.44 -4.35
N LEU A 120 -0.87 -7.12 -4.40
CA LEU A 120 0.22 -8.09 -4.52
C LEU A 120 1.33 -7.71 -3.54
N PRO A 121 2.20 -8.65 -3.15
CA PRO A 121 3.41 -8.33 -2.38
C PRO A 121 4.22 -7.22 -3.06
N GLU A 122 4.82 -6.31 -2.30
CA GLU A 122 5.57 -5.17 -2.85
C GLU A 122 6.83 -5.58 -3.63
N ASN A 123 7.33 -6.80 -3.44
CA ASN A 123 8.44 -7.41 -4.16
C ASN A 123 7.99 -8.30 -5.33
N ALA A 124 6.68 -8.37 -5.61
CA ALA A 124 6.15 -9.18 -6.70
C ALA A 124 6.60 -8.67 -8.09
N ALA A 125 7.01 -9.60 -8.93
CA ALA A 125 7.34 -9.38 -10.34
C ALA A 125 6.29 -10.09 -11.22
N VAL A 126 5.23 -9.38 -11.61
CA VAL A 126 4.19 -9.91 -12.50
C VAL A 126 4.75 -10.02 -13.91
N ASP A 127 4.82 -11.25 -14.43
CA ASP A 127 5.48 -11.53 -15.71
C ASP A 127 4.62 -12.29 -16.71
N HIS A 128 3.48 -12.88 -16.34
CA HIS A 128 2.58 -13.54 -17.31
C HIS A 128 1.11 -13.27 -17.00
N MET A 129 0.30 -13.31 -18.05
CA MET A 129 -1.15 -13.26 -17.99
C MET A 129 -1.72 -14.16 -19.08
N ASN A 130 -2.73 -14.94 -18.75
CA ASN A 130 -3.59 -15.66 -19.69
C ASN A 130 -5.06 -15.32 -19.41
N MET A 131 -5.82 -15.01 -20.45
CA MET A 131 -7.28 -14.92 -20.39
C MET A 131 -7.89 -16.23 -20.88
N ILE A 132 -8.77 -16.82 -20.09
CA ILE A 132 -9.37 -18.13 -20.32
C ILE A 132 -10.89 -17.92 -20.52
N ILE A 133 -11.37 -18.32 -21.70
CA ILE A 133 -12.77 -18.19 -22.10
C ILE A 133 -13.26 -19.56 -22.61
N GLY A 134 -14.00 -20.28 -21.77
CA GLY A 134 -14.31 -21.70 -22.02
C GLY A 134 -13.01 -22.50 -22.12
N GLU A 135 -12.81 -23.20 -23.24
CA GLU A 135 -11.60 -23.99 -23.51
C GLU A 135 -10.44 -23.18 -24.13
N ARG A 136 -10.69 -21.92 -24.51
CA ARG A 136 -9.69 -21.09 -25.21
C ARG A 136 -8.80 -20.35 -24.22
N ILE A 137 -7.49 -20.40 -24.47
CA ILE A 137 -6.47 -19.67 -23.69
C ILE A 137 -5.84 -18.60 -24.59
N ILE A 138 -5.98 -17.35 -24.19
CA ILE A 138 -5.43 -16.19 -24.88
C ILE A 138 -4.27 -15.64 -24.05
N ALA A 139 -3.05 -15.80 -24.57
CA ALA A 139 -1.85 -15.27 -23.93
C ALA A 139 -1.79 -13.74 -23.98
N GLY A 140 -1.57 -13.12 -22.82
CA GLY A 140 -1.32 -11.70 -22.69
C GLY A 140 0.04 -11.30 -23.24
N LYS A 141 0.09 -10.15 -23.93
CA LYS A 141 1.33 -9.60 -24.50
C LYS A 141 1.76 -8.38 -23.71
N ILE A 142 3.03 -8.33 -23.28
CA ILE A 142 3.58 -7.12 -22.67
C ILE A 142 3.70 -6.03 -23.75
N LYS A 143 3.24 -4.83 -23.41
CA LYS A 143 3.38 -3.63 -24.24
C LYS A 143 3.68 -2.43 -23.35
N LYS A 144 4.11 -1.33 -23.98
CA LYS A 144 4.14 -0.02 -23.29
C LYS A 144 2.74 0.27 -22.77
N ARG A 145 2.61 0.79 -21.55
CA ARG A 145 1.32 0.99 -20.88
C ARG A 145 0.28 1.71 -21.73
N LYS A 146 0.67 2.83 -22.36
CA LYS A 146 -0.22 3.59 -23.26
C LYS A 146 -0.70 2.76 -24.46
N GLN A 147 0.20 1.97 -25.06
CA GLN A 147 -0.13 1.11 -26.20
C GLN A 147 -1.04 -0.04 -25.77
N ALA A 148 -0.77 -0.69 -24.64
CA ALA A 148 -1.63 -1.74 -24.08
C ALA A 148 -3.05 -1.23 -23.84
N LYS A 149 -3.17 -0.04 -23.22
CA LYS A 149 -4.46 0.63 -22.99
C LYS A 149 -5.19 0.92 -24.30
N GLN A 150 -4.50 1.44 -25.32
CA GLN A 150 -5.12 1.68 -26.63
C GLN A 150 -5.62 0.38 -27.29
N ILE A 151 -4.86 -0.71 -27.19
CA ILE A 151 -5.28 -2.03 -27.70
C ILE A 151 -6.53 -2.52 -26.97
N TYR A 152 -6.55 -2.39 -25.63
CA TYR A 152 -7.69 -2.76 -24.80
C TYR A 152 -8.94 -1.95 -25.14
N GLU A 153 -8.85 -0.61 -25.20
CA GLU A 153 -10.00 0.24 -25.52
C GLU A 153 -10.55 -0.03 -26.92
N LEU A 154 -9.67 -0.26 -27.91
CA LEU A 154 -10.10 -0.63 -29.25
C LEU A 154 -10.83 -1.98 -29.25
N ALA A 155 -10.33 -2.97 -28.52
CA ALA A 155 -10.98 -4.27 -28.39
C ALA A 155 -12.34 -4.15 -27.68
N LYS A 156 -12.42 -3.38 -26.59
CA LYS A 156 -13.64 -3.06 -25.85
C LYS A 156 -14.70 -2.45 -26.78
N GLN A 157 -14.33 -1.45 -27.57
CA GLN A 157 -15.22 -0.81 -28.55
C GLN A 157 -15.68 -1.75 -29.67
N GLN A 158 -14.80 -2.65 -30.13
CA GLN A 158 -15.10 -3.64 -31.17
C GLN A 158 -15.94 -4.83 -30.65
N GLY A 159 -16.40 -4.81 -29.39
CA GLY A 159 -17.19 -5.91 -28.82
C GLY A 159 -16.39 -7.18 -28.56
N LYS A 160 -15.07 -7.10 -28.54
CA LYS A 160 -14.16 -8.22 -28.24
C LYS A 160 -13.94 -8.31 -26.74
N LYS A 161 -13.75 -9.54 -26.25
CA LYS A 161 -13.28 -9.77 -24.89
C LYS A 161 -11.80 -9.42 -24.81
N ALA A 162 -11.43 -8.67 -23.78
CA ALA A 162 -10.06 -8.29 -23.55
C ALA A 162 -9.79 -8.18 -22.05
N SER A 163 -8.55 -8.45 -21.64
CA SER A 163 -8.07 -8.19 -20.29
C SER A 163 -6.83 -7.31 -20.34
N LEU A 164 -6.74 -6.38 -19.40
CA LEU A 164 -5.62 -5.45 -19.24
C LEU A 164 -5.19 -5.46 -17.77
N ILE A 165 -3.89 -5.75 -17.54
CA ILE A 165 -3.28 -5.64 -16.21
C ILE A 165 -2.39 -4.41 -16.15
N GLU A 166 -2.63 -3.57 -15.14
CA GLU A 166 -1.86 -2.36 -14.88
C GLU A 166 -1.39 -2.29 -13.42
N GLN A 167 -0.18 -1.79 -13.22
CA GLN A 167 0.33 -1.46 -11.89
C GLN A 167 -0.04 -0.01 -11.53
N GLN A 168 -0.80 0.17 -10.43
CA GLN A 168 -1.15 1.49 -9.88
C GLN A 168 -0.19 1.92 -8.76
N ARG A 169 0.22 0.96 -7.92
CA ARG A 169 1.26 1.07 -6.88
C ARG A 169 2.14 -0.18 -6.91
N SER A 170 3.25 -0.18 -6.19
CA SER A 170 4.12 -1.36 -6.11
C SER A 170 3.37 -2.61 -5.63
N ASN A 171 2.39 -2.44 -4.74
CA ASN A 171 1.52 -3.48 -4.20
C ASN A 171 0.06 -3.42 -4.68
N ILE A 172 -0.32 -2.54 -5.63
CA ILE A 172 -1.72 -2.44 -6.12
C ILE A 172 -1.74 -2.56 -7.63
N PHE A 173 -2.54 -3.51 -8.08
CA PHE A 173 -2.76 -3.81 -9.49
C PHE A 173 -4.24 -3.70 -9.83
N THR A 174 -4.52 -3.43 -11.10
CA THR A 174 -5.86 -3.44 -11.66
C THR A 174 -5.93 -4.47 -12.76
N ASN A 175 -6.99 -5.28 -12.76
CA ASN A 175 -7.37 -6.14 -13.87
C ASN A 175 -8.70 -5.63 -14.44
N SER A 176 -8.64 -5.09 -15.66
CA SER A 176 -9.80 -4.62 -16.40
C SER A 176 -10.20 -5.66 -17.44
N VAL A 177 -11.40 -6.22 -17.33
CA VAL A 177 -11.95 -7.23 -18.23
C VAL A 177 -13.13 -6.64 -19.00
N ALA A 178 -13.00 -6.55 -20.32
CA ALA A 178 -14.01 -5.96 -21.19
C ALA A 178 -15.03 -6.98 -21.70
N ASN A 179 -16.26 -6.52 -21.88
CA ASN A 179 -17.34 -7.23 -22.56
C ASN A 179 -17.64 -8.62 -21.96
N ILE A 180 -17.86 -8.67 -20.65
CA ILE A 180 -18.38 -9.84 -19.95
C ILE A 180 -19.88 -9.92 -20.24
N GLY A 181 -20.34 -10.99 -20.88
CA GLY A 181 -21.74 -11.19 -21.20
C GLY A 181 -22.62 -11.43 -19.97
N PRO A 182 -23.95 -11.37 -20.12
CA PRO A 182 -24.89 -11.71 -19.04
C PRO A 182 -24.68 -13.14 -18.54
N ASN A 183 -24.59 -13.32 -17.22
CA ASN A 183 -24.31 -14.60 -16.54
C ASN A 183 -23.01 -15.30 -17.00
N GLU A 184 -22.13 -14.57 -17.68
CA GLU A 184 -20.88 -15.14 -18.18
C GLU A 184 -19.79 -15.18 -17.12
N LYS A 185 -18.95 -16.21 -17.19
CA LYS A 185 -17.71 -16.37 -16.42
C LYS A 185 -16.48 -16.25 -17.32
N ILE A 186 -15.54 -15.37 -16.98
CA ILE A 186 -14.23 -15.22 -17.64
C ILE A 186 -13.14 -15.36 -16.59
N SER A 187 -12.09 -16.12 -16.89
CA SER A 187 -11.01 -16.36 -15.92
C SER A 187 -9.70 -15.73 -16.39
N ILE A 188 -9.02 -15.00 -15.51
CA ILE A 188 -7.72 -14.39 -15.81
C ILE A 188 -6.68 -15.03 -14.90
N SER A 189 -5.75 -15.78 -15.48
CA SER A 189 -4.59 -16.34 -14.79
C SER A 189 -3.42 -15.36 -14.88
N ILE A 190 -2.85 -15.01 -13.73
CA ILE A 190 -1.78 -14.03 -13.55
C ILE A 190 -0.65 -14.73 -12.83
N GLN A 191 0.56 -14.66 -13.38
CA GLN A 191 1.73 -15.26 -12.74
C GLN A 191 2.75 -14.20 -12.34
N TYR A 192 3.32 -14.39 -11.16
CA TYR A 192 4.39 -13.55 -10.65
C TYR A 192 5.41 -14.35 -9.86
N GLN A 193 6.56 -13.71 -9.61
CA GLN A 193 7.60 -14.23 -8.72
C GLN A 193 7.79 -13.29 -7.54
N GLN A 194 8.15 -13.84 -6.40
CA GLN A 194 8.56 -13.07 -5.22
C GLN A 194 9.67 -13.80 -4.47
N THR A 195 10.45 -13.03 -3.71
CA THR A 195 11.41 -13.60 -2.74
C THR A 195 10.71 -13.86 -1.41
N LEU A 196 11.19 -14.85 -0.67
CA LEU A 196 10.77 -15.12 0.69
C LEU A 196 11.35 -14.11 1.68
N SER A 197 10.70 -13.97 2.84
CA SER A 197 11.25 -13.26 3.99
C SER A 197 11.92 -14.25 4.94
N TYR A 198 12.97 -13.82 5.61
CA TYR A 198 13.63 -14.58 6.67
C TYR A 198 13.91 -13.65 7.84
N ASP A 199 13.54 -14.08 9.04
CA ASP A 199 13.81 -13.35 10.27
C ASP A 199 14.02 -14.32 11.43
N GLN A 200 15.16 -14.22 12.11
CA GLN A 200 15.52 -15.00 13.31
C GLN A 200 15.25 -16.52 13.17
N GLY A 201 15.80 -17.13 12.13
CA GLY A 201 15.65 -18.59 11.92
C GLY A 201 14.28 -19.00 11.37
N GLN A 202 13.40 -18.06 11.02
CA GLN A 202 12.08 -18.34 10.47
C GLN A 202 11.94 -17.77 9.06
N PHE A 203 11.59 -18.64 8.11
CA PHE A 203 11.11 -18.23 6.79
C PHE A 203 9.63 -17.87 6.86
N SER A 204 9.23 -16.89 6.06
CA SER A 204 7.83 -16.57 5.84
C SER A 204 7.52 -16.16 4.41
N ILE A 205 6.29 -16.45 4.00
CA ILE A 205 5.68 -15.93 2.78
C ILE A 205 4.33 -15.33 3.14
N ARG A 206 4.07 -14.13 2.62
CA ARG A 206 2.80 -13.44 2.79
C ARG A 206 2.08 -13.32 1.45
N PHE A 207 0.78 -13.58 1.48
CA PHE A 207 -0.12 -13.31 0.37
C PHE A 207 -1.13 -12.23 0.80
N PRO A 208 -0.98 -10.99 0.30
CA PRO A 208 -1.95 -9.95 0.53
C PRO A 208 -3.31 -10.33 -0.05
N MET A 209 -4.36 -10.23 0.76
CA MET A 209 -5.74 -10.51 0.33
C MET A 209 -6.60 -9.26 0.36
N VAL A 210 -6.15 -8.21 1.05
CA VAL A 210 -6.95 -7.00 1.30
C VAL A 210 -6.31 -5.79 0.64
N VAL A 211 -7.11 -5.00 -0.09
CA VAL A 211 -6.73 -3.62 -0.42
C VAL A 211 -7.17 -2.74 0.75
N GLY A 212 -6.24 -2.38 1.63
CA GLY A 212 -6.53 -1.53 2.79
C GLY A 212 -7.17 -0.20 2.39
N ILE A 213 -8.10 0.30 3.22
CA ILE A 213 -8.78 1.58 3.00
C ILE A 213 -7.78 2.70 3.26
N ARG A 214 -7.48 3.50 2.24
CA ARG A 214 -6.44 4.52 2.30
C ARG A 214 -6.99 5.88 2.68
N TYR A 215 -6.30 6.57 3.59
CA TYR A 215 -6.47 7.99 3.81
C TYR A 215 -5.97 8.79 2.60
N ILE A 216 -6.83 9.63 2.05
CA ILE A 216 -6.57 10.45 0.86
C ILE A 216 -6.51 11.93 1.28
N PRO A 217 -5.32 12.48 1.55
CA PRO A 217 -5.17 13.89 1.93
C PRO A 217 -5.25 14.82 0.71
N GLY A 218 -5.37 16.12 1.00
CA GLY A 218 -5.36 17.18 0.00
C GLY A 218 -6.74 17.72 -0.33
N THR A 219 -6.77 18.68 -1.26
CA THR A 219 -8.00 19.29 -1.73
C THR A 219 -8.43 18.65 -3.05
N GLN A 220 -9.74 18.48 -3.22
CA GLN A 220 -10.31 17.94 -4.44
C GLN A 220 -9.93 18.84 -5.62
N LYS A 221 -9.42 18.23 -6.69
CA LYS A 221 -9.25 18.90 -7.98
C LYS A 221 -10.47 18.59 -8.85
N VAL A 222 -11.11 19.63 -9.38
CA VAL A 222 -12.11 19.49 -10.43
C VAL A 222 -11.37 19.13 -11.73
N ALA A 223 -11.02 17.86 -11.90
CA ALA A 223 -10.42 17.33 -13.12
C ALA A 223 -10.70 15.82 -13.24
N GLU A 224 -11.12 15.40 -14.45
CA GLU A 224 -11.35 14.04 -14.97
C GLU A 224 -11.43 12.89 -13.94
N PHE A 225 -12.64 12.40 -13.70
CA PHE A 225 -12.90 11.15 -12.99
C PHE A 225 -12.53 9.96 -13.87
N ASN A 226 -11.29 9.48 -13.76
CA ASN A 226 -10.75 8.42 -14.62
C ASN A 226 -10.72 7.02 -13.97
N GLY A 227 -11.42 6.80 -12.85
CA GLY A 227 -11.43 5.51 -12.14
C GLY A 227 -12.65 5.36 -11.23
N LEU A 228 -13.07 4.11 -10.95
CA LEU A 228 -14.35 3.79 -10.27
C LEU A 228 -14.24 3.67 -8.73
N GLY A 229 -13.20 4.24 -8.14
CA GLY A 229 -12.99 4.21 -6.69
C GLY A 229 -13.91 5.17 -5.92
N TRP A 230 -14.05 4.94 -4.61
CA TRP A 230 -14.89 5.76 -3.73
C TRP A 230 -14.31 7.16 -3.47
N ALA A 231 -12.99 7.35 -3.64
CA ALA A 231 -12.33 8.62 -3.35
C ALA A 231 -12.09 9.45 -4.61
N MET A 232 -12.34 10.75 -4.53
CA MET A 232 -11.99 11.71 -5.58
C MET A 232 -10.48 12.00 -5.61
N ASN A 233 -9.97 12.33 -6.79
CA ASN A 233 -8.58 12.74 -6.97
C ASN A 233 -8.30 14.08 -6.27
N THR A 234 -7.16 14.17 -5.61
CA THR A 234 -6.71 15.38 -4.90
C THR A 234 -5.42 15.93 -5.50
N ASP A 235 -5.03 17.12 -5.05
CA ASP A 235 -3.73 17.70 -5.38
C ASP A 235 -2.53 16.87 -4.89
N GLN A 236 -2.71 16.11 -3.80
CA GLN A 236 -1.68 15.24 -3.22
C GLN A 236 -1.76 13.79 -3.72
N VAL A 237 -2.96 13.33 -4.08
CA VAL A 237 -3.24 11.97 -4.57
C VAL A 237 -4.02 12.07 -5.89
N PRO A 238 -3.33 12.32 -7.01
CA PRO A 238 -3.98 12.57 -8.30
C PRO A 238 -4.60 11.31 -8.95
N ASP A 239 -4.43 10.15 -8.35
CA ASP A 239 -4.90 8.84 -8.80
C ASP A 239 -5.70 8.10 -7.71
N ALA A 240 -6.29 8.86 -6.78
CA ALA A 240 -7.08 8.33 -5.66
C ALA A 240 -8.19 7.38 -6.14
N SER A 241 -8.91 7.74 -7.22
CA SER A 241 -10.01 6.93 -7.75
C SER A 241 -9.58 5.60 -8.37
N SER A 242 -8.27 5.40 -8.60
CA SER A 242 -7.71 4.13 -9.13
C SER A 242 -7.18 3.21 -8.04
N ILE A 243 -7.04 3.70 -6.80
CA ILE A 243 -6.45 2.97 -5.67
C ILE A 243 -7.41 2.80 -4.49
N THR A 244 -8.66 3.23 -4.64
CA THR A 244 -9.71 3.20 -3.61
C THR A 244 -10.94 2.43 -4.10
N PRO A 245 -10.82 1.13 -4.40
CA PRO A 245 -11.96 0.34 -4.88
C PRO A 245 -13.13 0.39 -3.88
N PRO A 246 -14.39 0.28 -4.34
CA PRO A 246 -15.54 0.21 -3.45
C PRO A 246 -15.36 -0.90 -2.40
N VAL A 247 -15.85 -0.67 -1.19
CA VAL A 247 -15.67 -1.58 -0.05
C VAL A 247 -17.02 -2.09 0.41
N ILE A 248 -17.11 -3.37 0.75
CA ILE A 248 -18.30 -4.00 1.31
C ILE A 248 -18.09 -4.32 2.80
N ASP A 249 -19.08 -3.95 3.62
CA ASP A 249 -19.13 -4.18 5.07
C ASP A 249 -19.99 -5.40 5.47
N SER A 250 -20.55 -6.15 4.52
CA SER A 250 -21.38 -7.31 4.86
C SER A 250 -20.50 -8.52 5.19
N ASP A 251 -20.66 -9.04 6.42
CA ASP A 251 -20.25 -10.41 6.79
C ASP A 251 -21.16 -11.47 6.14
N GLN A 252 -22.32 -11.05 5.64
CA GLN A 252 -23.26 -11.87 4.90
C GLN A 252 -22.79 -12.03 3.45
N GLY A 253 -22.53 -13.28 3.04
CA GLY A 253 -22.25 -13.68 1.65
C GLY A 253 -20.81 -14.11 1.35
N HIS A 254 -20.67 -15.14 0.50
CA HIS A 254 -19.42 -15.60 -0.13
C HIS A 254 -18.95 -14.60 -1.18
N ASN A 255 -18.61 -13.38 -0.76
CA ASN A 255 -18.26 -12.31 -1.70
C ASN A 255 -16.75 -12.36 -1.93
N ASN A 256 -16.36 -12.74 -3.14
CA ASN A 256 -14.99 -12.84 -3.63
C ASN A 256 -14.09 -13.76 -2.78
N PRO A 257 -14.43 -15.06 -2.67
CA PRO A 257 -13.67 -16.01 -1.86
C PRO A 257 -12.28 -16.27 -2.43
N VAL A 258 -11.36 -16.67 -1.54
CA VAL A 258 -10.00 -17.05 -1.89
C VAL A 258 -9.74 -18.50 -1.49
N SER A 259 -9.15 -19.26 -2.41
CA SER A 259 -8.52 -20.55 -2.16
C SER A 259 -7.00 -20.43 -2.31
N ILE A 260 -6.25 -21.13 -1.46
CA ILE A 260 -4.77 -21.14 -1.54
C ILE A 260 -4.28 -22.59 -1.44
N ASN A 261 -3.46 -22.96 -2.42
CA ASN A 261 -2.75 -24.23 -2.52
C ASN A 261 -1.25 -23.94 -2.64
N ILE A 262 -0.43 -24.61 -1.83
CA ILE A 262 1.01 -24.36 -1.76
C ILE A 262 1.74 -25.69 -1.86
N ASN A 263 2.68 -25.77 -2.81
CA ASN A 263 3.73 -26.77 -2.85
C ASN A 263 4.99 -26.13 -2.28
N LEU A 264 5.46 -26.64 -1.13
CA LEU A 264 6.66 -26.14 -0.47
C LEU A 264 7.78 -27.19 -0.55
N ASP A 265 8.81 -26.85 -1.32
CA ASP A 265 10.09 -27.54 -1.39
C ASP A 265 11.19 -26.61 -0.85
N ALA A 266 11.44 -26.71 0.45
CA ALA A 266 12.43 -25.87 1.11
C ALA A 266 13.89 -26.26 0.77
N GLY A 267 14.12 -27.45 0.21
CA GLY A 267 15.48 -27.97 -0.01
C GLY A 267 16.22 -28.40 1.28
N PHE A 268 15.57 -28.36 2.44
CA PHE A 268 16.11 -28.80 3.73
C PHE A 268 15.01 -29.34 4.66
N PRO A 269 15.35 -30.16 5.68
CA PRO A 269 14.40 -30.60 6.70
C PRO A 269 13.78 -29.44 7.46
N ILE A 270 12.45 -29.47 7.65
CA ILE A 270 11.67 -28.41 8.30
C ILE A 270 11.18 -28.91 9.66
N VAL A 271 11.32 -28.10 10.72
CA VAL A 271 10.84 -28.45 12.08
C VAL A 271 9.32 -28.30 12.17
N ASN A 272 8.80 -27.18 11.70
CA ASN A 272 7.38 -26.87 11.74
C ASN A 272 6.98 -25.96 10.58
N VAL A 273 5.74 -26.14 10.12
CA VAL A 273 5.06 -25.33 9.11
C VAL A 273 3.69 -24.95 9.66
N GLU A 274 3.46 -23.64 9.77
CA GLU A 274 2.28 -23.05 10.39
C GLU A 274 1.74 -21.88 9.57
N SER A 275 0.43 -21.66 9.63
CA SER A 275 -0.18 -20.42 9.18
C SER A 275 -0.64 -19.59 10.39
N ARG A 276 -0.31 -18.30 10.40
CA ARG A 276 -0.58 -17.40 11.53
C ARG A 276 -2.06 -16.99 11.64
N TYR A 277 -2.76 -16.91 10.51
CA TYR A 277 -4.10 -16.32 10.44
C TYR A 277 -5.19 -17.23 9.90
N HIS A 278 -4.82 -18.28 9.15
CA HIS A 278 -5.78 -19.13 8.46
C HIS A 278 -5.56 -20.60 8.80
N PRO A 279 -6.64 -21.38 9.03
CA PRO A 279 -6.50 -22.82 9.27
C PRO A 279 -6.06 -23.54 7.99
N ILE A 280 -5.02 -24.36 8.11
CA ILE A 280 -4.42 -25.10 6.99
C ILE A 280 -4.44 -26.62 7.22
N SER A 281 -4.58 -27.37 6.13
CA SER A 281 -4.25 -28.79 6.08
C SER A 281 -2.87 -28.96 5.45
N LYS A 282 -2.12 -29.98 5.88
CA LYS A 282 -0.77 -30.27 5.37
C LYS A 282 -0.58 -31.76 5.12
N GLN A 283 0.03 -32.08 3.99
CA GLN A 283 0.47 -33.42 3.61
C GLN A 283 1.95 -33.36 3.26
N ILE A 284 2.72 -34.39 3.62
CA ILE A 284 4.16 -34.47 3.37
C ILE A 284 4.40 -35.72 2.53
N ASN A 285 5.20 -35.61 1.48
CA ASN A 285 5.61 -36.77 0.67
C ASN A 285 6.95 -37.36 1.15
N GLU A 286 7.36 -38.49 0.56
CA GLU A 286 8.63 -39.16 0.89
C GLU A 286 9.88 -38.30 0.60
N ALA A 287 9.76 -37.28 -0.25
CA ALA A 287 10.83 -36.35 -0.59
C ALA A 287 10.87 -35.11 0.34
N ASN A 288 10.13 -35.12 1.45
CA ASN A 288 10.02 -34.01 2.41
C ASN A 288 9.46 -32.70 1.79
N GLN A 289 8.63 -32.83 0.76
CA GLN A 289 7.89 -31.72 0.15
C GLN A 289 6.49 -31.65 0.77
N TYR A 290 6.05 -30.43 1.06
CA TYR A 290 4.79 -30.18 1.74
C TYR A 290 3.74 -29.69 0.75
N ARG A 291 2.57 -30.33 0.76
CA ARG A 291 1.34 -29.81 0.12
C ARG A 291 0.46 -29.21 1.21
N ILE A 292 0.18 -27.92 1.08
CA ILE A 292 -0.56 -27.15 2.07
C ILE A 292 -1.77 -26.51 1.40
N GLN A 293 -2.92 -26.57 2.06
CA GLN A 293 -4.16 -26.00 1.54
C GLN A 293 -4.95 -25.33 2.67
N LEU A 294 -5.68 -24.26 2.36
CA LEU A 294 -6.67 -23.72 3.31
C LEU A 294 -7.74 -24.78 3.59
N ILE A 295 -8.08 -24.96 4.87
CA ILE A 295 -9.19 -25.87 5.25
C ILE A 295 -10.51 -25.35 4.68
N ASN A 296 -10.71 -24.03 4.72
CA ASN A 296 -11.88 -23.38 4.14
C ASN A 296 -11.53 -22.91 2.72
N GLN A 297 -11.99 -23.64 1.71
CA GLN A 297 -11.70 -23.30 0.30
C GLN A 297 -12.41 -22.03 -0.19
N ALA A 298 -13.36 -21.50 0.59
CA ALA A 298 -14.05 -20.23 0.33
C ALA A 298 -13.74 -19.20 1.43
N THR A 299 -12.45 -18.91 1.65
CA THR A 299 -12.02 -17.98 2.71
C THR A 299 -12.29 -16.52 2.31
N PRO A 300 -12.88 -15.68 3.19
CA PRO A 300 -13.09 -14.27 2.89
C PRO A 300 -11.77 -13.50 2.81
N ALA A 301 -11.64 -12.62 1.82
CA ALA A 301 -10.47 -11.77 1.59
C ALA A 301 -10.40 -10.54 2.54
N ASN A 302 -10.47 -10.74 3.86
CA ASN A 302 -10.50 -9.66 4.87
C ASN A 302 -9.23 -9.58 5.75
N ARG A 303 -8.28 -10.49 5.56
CA ARG A 303 -6.98 -10.50 6.23
C ARG A 303 -5.94 -11.19 5.36
N ASP A 304 -4.69 -10.76 5.44
CA ASP A 304 -3.60 -11.37 4.69
C ASP A 304 -3.31 -12.80 5.14
N PHE A 305 -2.91 -13.66 4.21
CA PHE A 305 -2.42 -15.00 4.53
C PHE A 305 -0.92 -14.96 4.78
N GLU A 306 -0.46 -15.63 5.83
CA GLU A 306 0.96 -15.78 6.16
C GLU A 306 1.25 -17.24 6.53
N LEU A 307 2.24 -17.81 5.85
CA LEU A 307 2.79 -19.13 6.13
C LEU A 307 4.23 -18.96 6.64
N THR A 308 4.57 -19.68 7.71
CA THR A 308 5.89 -19.60 8.34
C THR A 308 6.46 -20.99 8.61
N TRP A 309 7.78 -21.13 8.48
CA TRP A 309 8.47 -22.38 8.78
C TRP A 309 9.91 -22.16 9.23
N ARG A 310 10.51 -23.16 9.89
CA ARG A 310 11.90 -23.11 10.38
C ARG A 310 12.72 -24.30 9.88
N PRO A 311 13.98 -24.09 9.45
CA PRO A 311 14.89 -25.19 9.17
C PRO A 311 15.21 -25.97 10.46
N GLN A 312 15.59 -27.23 10.33
CA GLN A 312 16.18 -28.00 11.43
C GLN A 312 17.59 -27.45 11.74
N THR A 313 17.89 -27.23 13.03
CA THR A 313 18.96 -26.36 13.57
C THR A 313 20.39 -26.62 13.04
N THR A 314 20.67 -27.78 12.47
CA THR A 314 21.96 -28.12 11.84
C THR A 314 22.11 -27.64 10.39
N HIS A 315 21.11 -26.97 9.83
CA HIS A 315 21.03 -26.60 8.41
C HIS A 315 20.72 -25.11 8.16
N GLU A 316 20.97 -24.22 9.13
CA GLU A 316 20.85 -22.77 8.87
C GLU A 316 21.92 -22.32 7.86
N PRO A 317 21.53 -21.76 6.70
CA PRO A 317 22.49 -21.37 5.67
C PRO A 317 23.23 -20.09 6.08
N GLN A 318 24.55 -20.16 6.25
CA GLN A 318 25.40 -19.00 6.54
C GLN A 318 25.50 -18.05 5.32
N ALA A 319 25.53 -18.63 4.12
CA ALA A 319 25.38 -17.93 2.86
C ALA A 319 24.88 -18.92 1.81
N ALA A 320 24.09 -18.44 0.85
CA ALA A 320 23.65 -19.21 -0.29
C ALA A 320 23.63 -18.33 -1.54
N LEU A 321 24.11 -18.87 -2.66
CA LEU A 321 24.05 -18.21 -3.95
C LEU A 321 23.31 -19.12 -4.93
N PHE A 322 22.12 -18.69 -5.34
CA PHE A 322 21.34 -19.36 -6.38
C PHE A 322 21.68 -18.72 -7.72
N THR A 323 21.88 -19.53 -8.76
CA THR A 323 22.25 -19.03 -10.09
C THR A 323 21.35 -19.60 -11.19
N GLN A 324 21.14 -18.80 -12.24
CA GLN A 324 20.41 -19.15 -13.45
C GLN A 324 21.15 -18.58 -14.66
N ASP A 325 21.47 -19.43 -15.63
CA ASP A 325 21.97 -18.97 -16.92
C ASP A 325 20.82 -18.64 -17.86
N LYS A 326 20.85 -17.46 -18.48
CA LYS A 326 19.88 -17.04 -19.50
C LYS A 326 20.54 -16.13 -20.53
N ASP A 327 20.38 -16.50 -21.80
CA ASP A 327 21.05 -15.83 -22.92
C ASP A 327 22.58 -15.81 -22.71
N ASN A 328 23.20 -14.63 -22.75
CA ASN A 328 24.64 -14.45 -22.52
C ASN A 328 25.01 -14.16 -21.07
N ASP A 329 24.03 -14.01 -20.17
CA ASP A 329 24.25 -13.61 -18.79
C ASP A 329 23.97 -14.76 -17.80
N ARG A 330 24.55 -14.64 -16.61
CA ARG A 330 24.25 -15.43 -15.42
C ARG A 330 23.56 -14.54 -14.41
N TYR A 331 22.38 -14.92 -13.95
CA TYR A 331 21.65 -14.22 -12.89
C TYR A 331 21.85 -14.92 -11.56
N GLY A 332 21.98 -14.15 -10.49
CA GLY A 332 22.21 -14.66 -9.14
C GLY A 332 21.23 -14.11 -8.11
N LEU A 333 20.89 -14.91 -7.11
CA LEU A 333 20.26 -14.46 -5.88
C LEU A 333 21.13 -14.90 -4.70
N LEU A 334 21.79 -13.92 -4.09
CA LEU A 334 22.62 -14.09 -2.91
C LEU A 334 21.77 -13.92 -1.66
N MET A 335 21.90 -14.85 -0.73
CA MET A 335 21.52 -14.70 0.67
C MET A 335 22.78 -14.78 1.52
N LEU A 336 22.98 -13.79 2.39
CA LEU A 336 24.10 -13.75 3.31
C LEU A 336 23.58 -13.50 4.73
N MET A 337 23.85 -14.42 5.65
CA MET A 337 23.54 -14.23 7.06
C MET A 337 24.62 -13.38 7.74
N PRO A 338 24.24 -12.58 8.75
CA PRO A 338 25.22 -11.93 9.61
C PRO A 338 26.10 -12.97 10.31
N PRO A 339 27.41 -12.71 10.49
CA PRO A 339 28.29 -13.59 11.23
C PRO A 339 27.81 -13.75 12.67
N GLU A 340 28.08 -14.91 13.26
CA GLU A 340 27.91 -15.11 14.71
C GLU A 340 28.91 -14.22 15.46
N VAL A 341 28.41 -13.18 16.10
CA VAL A 341 29.22 -12.29 16.96
C VAL A 341 28.83 -12.52 18.43
N ASP A 342 29.82 -12.59 19.31
CA ASP A 342 29.60 -12.66 20.76
C ASP A 342 29.21 -11.28 21.32
N TRP A 343 27.91 -10.99 21.27
CA TRP A 343 27.33 -9.71 21.66
C TRP A 343 27.48 -9.37 23.15
N SER A 344 27.80 -10.36 23.99
CA SER A 344 27.99 -10.14 25.44
C SER A 344 29.16 -9.19 25.74
N LYS A 345 30.07 -9.01 24.77
CA LYS A 345 31.27 -8.17 24.88
C LYS A 345 31.10 -6.77 24.28
N GLN A 346 29.93 -6.43 23.74
CA GLN A 346 29.72 -5.18 23.02
C GLN A 346 29.06 -4.12 23.91
N GLN A 347 29.70 -2.96 24.04
CA GLN A 347 29.15 -1.83 24.78
C GLN A 347 27.96 -1.24 24.01
N THR A 348 26.76 -1.31 24.59
CA THR A 348 25.57 -0.65 24.02
C THR A 348 25.71 0.86 24.21
N LEU A 349 25.76 1.63 23.12
CA LEU A 349 25.73 3.09 23.18
C LEU A 349 24.38 3.58 23.74
N ALA A 350 24.41 4.65 24.54
CA ALA A 350 23.19 5.31 24.97
C ALA A 350 22.40 5.78 23.74
N LYS A 351 21.09 5.55 23.73
CA LYS A 351 20.23 5.80 22.57
C LYS A 351 19.13 6.80 22.88
N GLU A 352 18.68 7.50 21.84
CA GLU A 352 17.49 8.34 21.88
C GLU A 352 16.38 7.69 21.05
N MET A 353 15.30 7.26 21.72
CA MET A 353 14.18 6.53 21.14
C MET A 353 12.97 7.44 20.93
N ILE A 354 12.60 7.70 19.68
CA ILE A 354 11.41 8.47 19.34
C ILE A 354 10.33 7.52 18.86
N TYR A 355 9.29 7.35 19.65
CA TYR A 355 8.12 6.55 19.27
C TYR A 355 7.09 7.44 18.59
N VAL A 356 6.71 7.11 17.37
CA VAL A 356 5.63 7.77 16.65
C VAL A 356 4.45 6.81 16.56
N ILE A 357 3.33 7.16 17.16
CA ILE A 357 2.15 6.30 17.25
C ILE A 357 0.96 6.92 16.52
N ASP A 358 0.39 6.14 15.60
CA ASP A 358 -0.83 6.48 14.88
C ASP A 358 -2.05 6.32 15.81
N THR A 359 -2.84 7.38 15.90
CA THR A 359 -4.09 7.44 16.64
C THR A 359 -5.27 7.78 15.72
N SER A 360 -5.15 7.50 14.42
CA SER A 360 -6.23 7.67 13.43
C SER A 360 -7.40 6.73 13.68
N GLY A 361 -8.57 7.01 13.08
CA GLY A 361 -9.76 6.19 13.26
C GLY A 361 -9.59 4.72 12.82
N SER A 362 -8.73 4.42 11.85
CA SER A 362 -8.47 3.04 11.39
C SER A 362 -7.71 2.21 12.41
N MET A 363 -7.02 2.87 13.35
CA MET A 363 -6.38 2.23 14.49
C MET A 363 -7.39 1.82 15.57
N SER A 364 -8.68 2.16 15.47
CA SER A 364 -9.67 1.80 16.49
C SER A 364 -9.78 0.27 16.72
N GLY A 365 -10.19 -0.14 17.93
CA GLY A 365 -10.32 -1.56 18.29
C GLY A 365 -8.99 -2.24 18.58
N GLU A 366 -8.79 -3.44 18.03
CA GLU A 366 -7.62 -4.30 18.27
C GLU A 366 -6.30 -3.61 17.86
N SER A 367 -6.30 -2.85 16.76
CA SER A 367 -5.10 -2.15 16.28
C SER A 367 -4.52 -1.19 17.33
N MET A 368 -5.35 -0.39 17.99
CA MET A 368 -4.89 0.53 19.05
C MET A 368 -4.37 -0.24 20.25
N GLN A 369 -4.98 -1.38 20.58
CA GLN A 369 -4.52 -2.24 21.68
C GLN A 369 -3.13 -2.81 21.37
N GLN A 370 -2.92 -3.33 20.16
CA GLN A 370 -1.62 -3.81 19.68
C GLN A 370 -0.56 -2.70 19.73
N ALA A 371 -0.86 -1.51 19.18
CA ALA A 371 0.06 -0.38 19.15
C ALA A 371 0.43 0.13 20.56
N LYS A 372 -0.56 0.21 21.47
CA LYS A 372 -0.31 0.58 22.88
C LYS A 372 0.59 -0.44 23.57
N GLN A 373 0.29 -1.73 23.45
CA GLN A 373 1.11 -2.77 24.07
C GLN A 373 2.53 -2.80 23.52
N ALA A 374 2.70 -2.65 22.20
CA ALA A 374 4.01 -2.56 21.57
C ALA A 374 4.82 -1.37 22.09
N LEU A 375 4.18 -0.20 22.22
CA LEU A 375 4.80 1.00 22.76
C LEU A 375 5.15 0.85 24.26
N LEU A 376 4.25 0.29 25.07
CA LEU A 376 4.50 0.04 26.49
C LEU A 376 5.67 -0.93 26.70
N LEU A 377 5.76 -1.98 25.87
CA LEU A 377 6.89 -2.90 25.88
C LEU A 377 8.18 -2.17 25.49
N GLY A 378 8.15 -1.30 24.48
CA GLY A 378 9.32 -0.49 24.13
C GLY A 378 9.79 0.44 25.23
N LEU A 379 8.87 1.10 25.93
CA LEU A 379 9.22 1.91 27.11
C LEU A 379 9.86 1.09 28.23
N SER A 380 9.47 -0.18 28.39
CA SER A 380 10.03 -1.06 29.42
C SER A 380 11.46 -1.56 29.10
N GLN A 381 11.89 -1.49 27.84
CA GLN A 381 13.23 -1.92 27.41
C GLN A 381 14.28 -0.80 27.48
N LEU A 382 13.88 0.43 27.80
CA LEU A 382 14.79 1.56 27.93
C LEU A 382 15.64 1.43 29.19
N LYS A 383 16.94 1.69 29.05
CA LYS A 383 17.88 1.77 30.18
C LYS A 383 17.92 3.20 30.74
N SER A 384 18.44 3.36 31.95
CA SER A 384 18.48 4.66 32.64
C SER A 384 19.28 5.76 31.90
N GLU A 385 20.24 5.35 31.09
CA GLU A 385 21.08 6.18 30.23
C GLU A 385 20.42 6.57 28.90
N ASP A 386 19.31 5.91 28.55
CA ASP A 386 18.56 6.18 27.33
C ASP A 386 17.66 7.41 27.48
N TRP A 387 17.32 7.99 26.32
CA TRP A 387 16.40 9.11 26.20
C TRP A 387 15.22 8.70 25.33
N PHE A 388 14.05 9.28 25.56
CA PHE A 388 12.89 8.96 24.76
C PHE A 388 11.91 10.11 24.59
N ASN A 389 11.10 10.04 23.53
CA ASN A 389 9.90 10.84 23.38
C ASN A 389 8.80 10.04 22.69
N ILE A 390 7.56 10.48 22.82
CA ILE A 390 6.39 9.88 22.16
C ILE A 390 5.71 10.98 21.35
N ILE A 391 5.40 10.71 20.09
CA ILE A 391 4.68 11.61 19.19
C ILE A 391 3.43 10.86 18.73
N GLN A 392 2.27 11.37 19.07
CA GLN A 392 1.00 10.84 18.56
C GLN A 392 0.54 11.66 17.35
N PHE A 393 -0.09 11.00 16.38
CA PHE A 393 -0.61 11.68 15.20
C PHE A 393 -1.90 11.06 14.66
N ASN A 394 -2.75 11.94 14.13
CA ASN A 394 -3.94 11.64 13.36
C ASN A 394 -4.19 12.82 12.39
N SER A 395 -5.32 13.54 12.47
CA SER A 395 -5.50 14.86 11.83
C SER A 395 -4.55 15.94 12.36
N TYR A 396 -4.00 15.77 13.57
CA TYR A 396 -3.01 16.66 14.17
C TYR A 396 -1.79 15.87 14.63
N THR A 397 -0.75 16.55 15.11
CA THR A 397 0.47 15.93 15.64
C THR A 397 0.81 16.57 16.97
N GLU A 398 1.06 15.75 17.98
CA GLU A 398 1.36 16.19 19.34
C GLU A 398 2.46 15.32 19.94
N ALA A 399 3.43 15.94 20.60
CA ALA A 399 4.48 15.25 21.32
C ALA A 399 4.17 15.23 22.82
N PHE A 400 4.46 14.11 23.48
CA PHE A 400 4.36 13.94 24.93
C PHE A 400 5.22 14.97 25.69
N SER A 401 6.35 15.36 25.11
CA SER A 401 7.26 16.38 25.61
C SER A 401 7.86 17.16 24.43
N GLU A 402 8.22 18.43 24.65
CA GLU A 402 8.88 19.28 23.65
C GLU A 402 10.25 18.71 23.21
N HIS A 403 10.95 18.10 24.15
CA HIS A 403 12.23 17.43 23.94
C HIS A 403 12.23 16.02 24.51
N ALA A 404 13.13 15.17 24.01
CA ALA A 404 13.34 13.85 24.59
C ALA A 404 13.71 13.97 26.07
N LEU A 405 13.21 13.03 26.88
CA LEU A 405 13.42 12.97 28.32
C LEU A 405 14.31 11.76 28.66
N PRO A 406 15.14 11.84 29.71
CA PRO A 406 15.86 10.66 30.19
C PRO A 406 14.86 9.60 30.68
N ALA A 407 15.15 8.33 30.43
CA ALA A 407 14.35 7.17 30.80
C ALA A 407 14.43 6.84 32.31
N ARG A 408 14.23 7.86 33.14
CA ARG A 408 14.07 7.71 34.60
C ARG A 408 12.67 7.18 34.91
N GLU A 409 12.55 6.43 36.00
CA GLU A 409 11.30 5.78 36.44
C GLU A 409 10.08 6.72 36.41
N ASN A 410 10.18 7.92 37.00
CA ASN A 410 9.10 8.91 36.99
C ASN A 410 8.68 9.37 35.57
N ASN A 411 9.62 9.50 34.64
CA ASN A 411 9.30 9.88 33.26
C ASN A 411 8.65 8.71 32.51
N ILE A 412 9.13 7.48 32.74
CA ILE A 412 8.55 6.27 32.18
C ILE A 412 7.12 6.06 32.67
N ASP A 413 6.84 6.27 33.95
CA ASP A 413 5.49 6.12 34.51
C ASP A 413 4.52 7.17 33.97
N ARG A 414 4.96 8.42 33.81
CA ARG A 414 4.18 9.46 33.13
C ARG A 414 3.88 9.08 31.67
N ALA A 415 4.88 8.54 30.97
CA ALA A 415 4.73 8.11 29.59
C ALA A 415 3.76 6.92 29.46
N LYS A 416 3.85 5.91 30.34
CA LYS A 416 2.90 4.78 30.38
C LYS A 416 1.45 5.25 30.58
N LYS A 417 1.23 6.21 31.50
CA LYS A 417 -0.09 6.82 31.71
C LYS A 417 -0.59 7.56 30.45
N TYR A 418 0.29 8.32 29.80
CA TYR A 418 -0.01 8.99 28.53
C TYR A 418 -0.42 7.98 27.44
N VAL A 419 0.37 6.92 27.23
CA VAL A 419 0.07 5.87 26.24
C VAL A 419 -1.28 5.21 26.49
N ASN A 420 -1.59 4.88 27.74
CA ASN A 420 -2.87 4.29 28.10
C ASN A 420 -4.05 5.22 27.80
N SER A 421 -3.86 6.54 27.86
CA SER A 421 -4.88 7.55 27.58
C SER A 421 -5.14 7.81 26.09
N LEU A 422 -4.30 7.35 25.18
CA LEU A 422 -4.45 7.60 23.73
C LEU A 422 -5.76 7.00 23.19
N LEU A 423 -6.44 7.72 22.29
CA LEU A 423 -7.69 7.26 21.68
C LEU A 423 -7.62 7.41 20.16
N ALA A 424 -8.09 6.39 19.45
CA ALA A 424 -8.16 6.38 18.00
C ALA A 424 -9.31 7.27 17.48
N ASN A 425 -8.98 8.32 16.73
CA ASN A 425 -9.93 9.21 16.05
C ASN A 425 -9.24 10.03 14.93
N GLY A 426 -10.03 10.70 14.08
CA GLY A 426 -9.49 11.62 13.07
C GLY A 426 -8.85 10.91 11.87
N GLY A 427 -8.18 11.70 11.03
CA GLY A 427 -7.50 11.26 9.79
C GLY A 427 -6.07 10.76 10.03
N THR A 428 -5.28 10.64 8.96
CA THR A 428 -3.93 10.02 9.00
C THR A 428 -2.86 10.96 8.42
N GLU A 429 -2.66 12.14 9.01
CA GLU A 429 -1.66 13.12 8.57
C GLU A 429 -0.24 12.71 9.01
N ILE A 430 0.38 11.81 8.24
CA ILE A 430 1.75 11.30 8.52
C ILE A 430 2.83 12.38 8.32
N ALA A 431 2.63 13.32 7.39
CA ALA A 431 3.69 14.25 6.99
C ALA A 431 4.18 15.17 8.12
N PRO A 432 3.32 15.81 8.94
CA PRO A 432 3.76 16.56 10.11
C PRO A 432 4.47 15.68 11.14
N ALA A 433 3.94 14.49 11.43
CA ALA A 433 4.54 13.53 12.37
C ALA A 433 5.97 13.14 11.98
N LEU A 434 6.19 12.78 10.71
CA LEU A 434 7.54 12.49 10.19
C LEU A 434 8.48 13.70 10.27
N LYS A 435 7.99 14.91 10.00
CA LYS A 435 8.81 16.13 10.09
C LYS A 435 9.24 16.42 11.52
N THR A 436 8.36 16.19 12.50
CA THR A 436 8.65 16.35 13.92
C THR A 436 9.61 15.27 14.40
N ALA A 437 9.33 14.01 14.06
CA ALA A 437 10.16 12.86 14.46
C ALA A 437 11.57 12.93 13.88
N LEU A 438 11.72 13.34 12.61
CA LEU A 438 13.01 13.45 11.91
C LEU A 438 13.61 14.87 11.97
N SER A 439 13.14 15.72 12.89
CA SER A 439 13.73 17.05 13.08
C SER A 439 15.15 16.97 13.64
N ASN A 440 16.01 17.92 13.25
CA ASN A 440 17.42 17.93 13.64
C ASN A 440 17.58 18.36 15.10
N VAL A 441 18.08 17.45 15.92
CA VAL A 441 18.65 17.76 17.24
C VAL A 441 20.17 17.84 17.07
N LYS A 442 20.80 18.94 17.51
CA LYS A 442 22.26 19.14 17.37
C LYS A 442 23.03 18.11 18.20
N ASN A 443 24.10 17.55 17.61
CA ASN A 443 25.24 16.86 18.25
C ASN A 443 24.91 16.15 19.57
N SER A 444 24.18 15.05 19.46
CA SER A 444 24.19 14.02 20.49
C SER A 444 25.13 12.91 20.01
N GLU A 445 26.06 12.45 20.85
CA GLU A 445 26.83 11.22 20.61
C GLU A 445 25.93 9.96 20.64
N ARG A 446 24.64 10.12 20.96
CA ARG A 446 23.65 9.03 21.02
C ARG A 446 23.15 8.64 19.64
N ILE A 447 22.95 7.34 19.44
CA ILE A 447 22.22 6.83 18.28
C ILE A 447 20.74 7.20 18.43
N ARG A 448 20.18 7.89 17.44
CA ARG A 448 18.78 8.29 17.42
C ARG A 448 17.96 7.35 16.54
N GLN A 449 16.97 6.70 17.13
CA GLN A 449 16.14 5.70 16.48
C GLN A 449 14.67 6.11 16.58
N VAL A 450 13.99 6.11 15.45
CA VAL A 450 12.56 6.42 15.33
C VAL A 450 11.82 5.11 15.08
N ILE A 451 10.85 4.77 15.92
CA ILE A 451 9.93 3.64 15.70
C ILE A 451 8.57 4.21 15.34
N PHE A 452 8.07 3.88 14.15
CA PHE A 452 6.82 4.40 13.60
C PHE A 452 5.75 3.31 13.58
N LEU A 453 4.74 3.41 14.44
CA LEU A 453 3.65 2.44 14.62
C LEU A 453 2.38 2.95 13.92
N THR A 454 1.92 2.26 12.88
CA THR A 454 0.76 2.65 12.05
C THR A 454 0.25 1.46 11.25
N ASP A 455 -0.96 1.55 10.69
CA ASP A 455 -1.42 0.65 9.63
C ASP A 455 -0.89 1.06 8.23
N GLY A 456 -0.30 2.26 8.11
CA GLY A 456 0.35 2.77 6.90
C GLY A 456 -0.60 3.07 5.73
N SER A 457 -1.92 3.04 5.95
CA SER A 457 -2.92 3.09 4.88
C SER A 457 -3.14 4.53 4.37
N VAL A 458 -2.21 5.05 3.58
CA VAL A 458 -2.24 6.40 3.01
C VAL A 458 -2.07 6.41 1.48
N GLY A 459 -2.60 7.42 0.80
CA GLY A 459 -2.51 7.55 -0.67
C GLY A 459 -1.38 8.45 -1.20
N ASN A 460 -0.72 9.22 -0.34
CA ASN A 460 0.31 10.22 -0.70
C ASN A 460 1.75 9.72 -0.44
N GLU A 461 2.03 8.43 -0.61
CA GLU A 461 3.29 7.79 -0.18
C GLU A 461 4.53 8.47 -0.80
N LYS A 462 4.43 8.91 -2.07
CA LYS A 462 5.51 9.60 -2.78
C LYS A 462 5.97 10.89 -2.07
N GLN A 463 5.04 11.61 -1.43
CA GLN A 463 5.37 12.81 -0.67
C GLN A 463 6.11 12.43 0.62
N LEU A 464 5.63 11.38 1.30
CA LEU A 464 6.20 10.90 2.56
C LEU A 464 7.63 10.35 2.37
N PHE A 465 7.88 9.57 1.32
CA PHE A 465 9.23 9.09 0.99
C PHE A 465 10.21 10.24 0.73
N LYS A 466 9.76 11.34 0.11
CA LYS A 466 10.59 12.55 -0.07
C LYS A 466 10.92 13.22 1.27
N ILE A 467 9.99 13.22 2.23
CA ILE A 467 10.22 13.77 3.57
C ILE A 467 11.27 12.92 4.32
N ILE A 468 11.11 11.60 4.32
CA ILE A 468 12.05 10.66 4.96
C ILE A 468 13.46 10.90 4.41
N LYS A 469 13.63 10.83 3.07
CA LYS A 469 14.93 11.04 2.42
C LYS A 469 15.59 12.38 2.77
N ARG A 470 14.82 13.47 2.83
CA ARG A 470 15.36 14.82 3.08
C ARG A 470 15.69 15.08 4.55
N LYS A 471 15.05 14.37 5.48
CA LYS A 471 15.16 14.65 6.92
C LYS A 471 15.82 13.52 7.72
N LEU A 472 16.11 12.38 7.09
CA LEU A 472 16.66 11.22 7.79
C LEU A 472 17.95 11.58 8.53
N ASN A 473 18.90 12.27 7.90
CA ASN A 473 20.20 12.62 8.50
C ASN A 473 20.84 11.38 9.16
N ASN A 474 21.19 11.44 10.44
CA ASN A 474 21.76 10.32 11.20
C ASN A 474 20.70 9.47 11.93
N ASN A 475 19.41 9.74 11.71
CA ASN A 475 18.34 8.96 12.30
C ASN A 475 18.22 7.61 11.60
N ARG A 476 17.84 6.58 12.37
CA ARG A 476 17.31 5.34 11.81
C ARG A 476 15.81 5.32 11.98
N LEU A 477 15.07 4.91 10.96
CA LEU A 477 13.60 4.81 10.98
C LEU A 477 13.19 3.35 10.81
N PHE A 478 12.53 2.83 11.83
CA PHE A 478 11.94 1.50 11.89
C PHE A 478 10.43 1.63 11.82
N THR A 479 9.77 0.71 11.13
CA THR A 479 8.31 0.76 10.96
C THR A 479 7.68 -0.48 11.57
N VAL A 480 6.57 -0.30 12.29
CA VAL A 480 5.77 -1.37 12.87
C VAL A 480 4.37 -1.28 12.27
N GLY A 481 4.05 -2.22 11.38
CA GLY A 481 2.75 -2.36 10.74
C GLY A 481 1.77 -3.03 11.69
N ILE A 482 0.68 -2.35 12.00
CA ILE A 482 -0.35 -2.79 12.94
C ILE A 482 -1.63 -3.18 12.19
N GLY A 483 -2.32 -4.21 12.68
CA GLY A 483 -3.65 -4.62 12.19
C GLY A 483 -3.63 -5.72 11.14
N SER A 484 -4.80 -6.09 10.60
CA SER A 484 -4.98 -7.30 9.78
C SER A 484 -4.37 -7.27 8.37
N ALA A 485 -4.12 -6.08 7.83
CA ALA A 485 -3.59 -5.89 6.48
C ALA A 485 -3.04 -4.45 6.31
N PRO A 486 -1.96 -4.08 7.00
CA PRO A 486 -1.34 -2.77 6.84
C PRO A 486 -0.75 -2.65 5.45
N ASN A 487 -0.52 -1.42 5.01
CA ASN A 487 0.13 -1.13 3.74
C ASN A 487 1.63 -1.49 3.77
N SER A 488 1.94 -2.78 3.60
CA SER A 488 3.31 -3.32 3.65
C SER A 488 4.27 -2.53 2.77
N TYR A 489 3.86 -2.18 1.55
CA TYR A 489 4.67 -1.37 0.63
C TYR A 489 5.15 -0.05 1.24
N PHE A 490 4.26 0.73 1.87
CA PHE A 490 4.69 1.98 2.49
C PHE A 490 5.65 1.72 3.65
N MET A 491 5.35 0.71 4.48
CA MET A 491 6.09 0.40 5.69
C MET A 491 7.49 -0.14 5.40
N SER A 492 7.62 -1.10 4.48
CA SER A 492 8.91 -1.69 4.08
C SER A 492 9.78 -0.68 3.33
N GLU A 493 9.19 0.10 2.43
CA GLU A 493 9.93 1.15 1.72
C GLU A 493 10.35 2.29 2.67
N ALA A 494 9.50 2.71 3.61
CA ALA A 494 9.87 3.72 4.61
C ALA A 494 10.98 3.25 5.55
N ALA A 495 10.96 1.98 5.98
CA ALA A 495 12.04 1.37 6.76
C ALA A 495 13.35 1.28 5.96
N SER A 496 13.29 0.79 4.71
CA SER A 496 14.47 0.71 3.83
C SER A 496 15.09 2.10 3.59
N LEU A 497 14.28 3.10 3.25
CA LEU A 497 14.75 4.49 3.13
C LEU A 497 15.25 5.05 4.46
N GLY A 498 14.75 4.52 5.57
CA GLY A 498 15.09 4.84 6.94
C GLY A 498 16.35 4.16 7.48
N ARG A 499 17.00 3.28 6.70
CA ARG A 499 18.05 2.37 7.17
C ARG A 499 17.61 1.52 8.37
N GLY A 500 16.33 1.18 8.46
CA GLY A 500 15.77 0.30 9.49
C GLY A 500 15.08 -0.91 8.89
N THR A 501 14.37 -1.66 9.73
CA THR A 501 13.61 -2.85 9.33
C THR A 501 12.10 -2.62 9.54
N PHE A 502 11.29 -3.38 8.80
CA PHE A 502 9.84 -3.41 8.93
C PHE A 502 9.41 -4.61 9.77
N THR A 503 8.62 -4.37 10.81
CA THR A 503 8.02 -5.41 11.66
C THR A 503 6.50 -5.41 11.50
N TYR A 504 5.91 -6.59 11.37
CA TYR A 504 4.46 -6.73 11.28
C TYR A 504 3.87 -7.36 12.54
N ILE A 505 2.77 -6.81 13.02
CA ILE A 505 1.97 -7.32 14.13
C ILE A 505 0.51 -7.41 13.65
N GLY A 506 0.03 -8.62 13.41
CA GLY A 506 -1.36 -8.85 12.98
C GLY A 506 -2.31 -9.11 14.15
N LYS A 507 -1.75 -9.56 15.29
CA LYS A 507 -2.49 -9.98 16.49
C LYS A 507 -1.85 -9.47 17.77
N ILE A 508 -2.64 -9.38 18.84
CA ILE A 508 -2.18 -8.93 20.16
C ILE A 508 -1.14 -9.89 20.73
N GLU A 509 -1.33 -11.20 20.54
CA GLU A 509 -0.45 -12.24 21.07
C GLU A 509 0.96 -12.19 20.44
N GLU A 510 1.08 -11.62 19.24
CA GLU A 510 2.35 -11.50 18.51
C GLU A 510 3.19 -10.32 19.00
N VAL A 511 2.60 -9.36 19.71
CA VAL A 511 3.27 -8.12 20.13
C VAL A 511 4.56 -8.42 20.90
N GLN A 512 4.49 -9.34 21.86
CA GLN A 512 5.65 -9.68 22.70
C GLN A 512 6.77 -10.32 21.87
N GLU A 513 6.45 -11.29 21.03
CA GLU A 513 7.41 -11.96 20.13
C GLU A 513 8.06 -10.90 19.24
N LYS A 514 7.28 -10.23 18.39
CA LYS A 514 7.75 -9.32 17.33
C LYS A 514 8.53 -8.12 17.85
N MET A 515 8.09 -7.52 18.93
CA MET A 515 8.81 -6.39 19.51
C MET A 515 10.13 -6.82 20.15
N THR A 516 10.19 -8.00 20.77
CA THR A 516 11.46 -8.55 21.28
C THR A 516 12.47 -8.73 20.14
N GLN A 517 12.02 -9.25 18.99
CA GLN A 517 12.86 -9.39 17.79
C GLN A 517 13.37 -8.03 17.29
N LEU A 518 12.47 -7.03 17.20
CA LEU A 518 12.81 -5.68 16.80
C LEU A 518 13.84 -5.04 17.76
N PHE A 519 13.68 -5.17 19.08
CA PHE A 519 14.63 -4.61 20.04
C PHE A 519 16.01 -5.26 19.99
N GLN A 520 16.09 -6.55 19.68
CA GLN A 520 17.38 -7.20 19.41
C GLN A 520 18.08 -6.57 18.21
N LYS A 521 17.35 -6.27 17.12
CA LYS A 521 17.89 -5.57 15.95
C LYS A 521 18.31 -4.13 16.26
N LEU A 522 17.51 -3.41 17.04
CA LEU A 522 17.77 -2.01 17.40
C LEU A 522 19.07 -1.83 18.21
N ASN A 523 19.38 -2.79 19.09
CA ASN A 523 20.56 -2.72 19.95
C ASN A 523 21.87 -3.11 19.24
N HIS A 524 21.82 -3.76 18.06
CA HIS A 524 22.99 -4.41 17.45
C HIS A 524 22.99 -4.34 15.90
N PRO A 525 23.45 -3.25 15.25
CA PRO A 525 23.82 -3.32 13.83
C PRO A 525 25.03 -4.24 13.68
N VAL A 526 24.94 -5.25 12.81
CA VAL A 526 25.95 -6.32 12.75
C VAL A 526 27.06 -6.02 11.78
N LEU A 527 26.71 -5.59 10.56
CA LEU A 527 27.66 -5.18 9.53
C LEU A 527 27.16 -3.90 8.85
N SER A 528 28.01 -2.88 8.76
CA SER A 528 27.78 -1.70 7.93
C SER A 528 28.74 -1.67 6.74
N ASP A 529 28.47 -0.78 5.79
CA ASP A 529 29.34 -0.49 4.65
C ASP A 529 29.71 -1.75 3.85
N ILE A 530 28.69 -2.56 3.57
CA ILE A 530 28.87 -3.84 2.88
C ILE A 530 29.21 -3.58 1.42
N GLU A 531 30.32 -4.16 0.97
CA GLU A 531 30.83 -4.06 -0.39
C GLU A 531 31.01 -5.46 -0.99
N MET A 532 30.67 -5.59 -2.27
CA MET A 532 30.93 -6.79 -3.06
C MET A 532 32.11 -6.55 -3.98
N ILE A 533 33.20 -7.27 -3.75
CA ILE A 533 34.45 -7.17 -4.49
C ILE A 533 34.61 -8.41 -5.37
N TRP A 534 34.97 -8.16 -6.62
CA TRP A 534 35.20 -9.18 -7.63
C TRP A 534 36.68 -9.25 -7.99
N LYS A 535 37.18 -10.45 -8.30
CA LYS A 535 38.62 -10.70 -8.49
C LYS A 535 39.23 -9.92 -9.66
N ASP A 536 38.41 -9.58 -10.65
CA ASP A 536 38.76 -8.81 -11.84
C ASP A 536 38.37 -7.33 -11.77
N ASP A 537 37.92 -6.86 -10.60
CA ASP A 537 37.41 -5.50 -10.37
C ASP A 537 36.23 -5.12 -11.31
N SER A 538 35.50 -6.13 -11.79
CA SER A 538 34.32 -5.91 -12.62
C SER A 538 33.19 -5.26 -11.81
N ASN A 539 32.61 -4.19 -12.36
CA ASN A 539 31.43 -3.58 -11.77
C ASN A 539 30.19 -4.41 -12.12
N ILE A 540 29.82 -5.30 -11.21
CA ILE A 540 28.64 -6.17 -11.36
C ILE A 540 27.35 -5.41 -11.07
N ASP A 541 26.38 -5.62 -11.95
CA ASP A 541 25.05 -5.02 -11.82
C ASP A 541 24.23 -5.76 -10.76
N HIS A 542 24.14 -5.16 -9.58
CA HIS A 542 23.50 -5.73 -8.39
C HIS A 542 22.46 -4.80 -7.77
N TRP A 543 21.47 -5.40 -7.12
CA TRP A 543 20.38 -4.67 -6.45
C TRP A 543 19.97 -5.36 -5.14
N PRO A 544 19.73 -4.59 -4.05
CA PRO A 544 19.75 -3.13 -3.98
C PRO A 544 21.15 -2.53 -4.12
N ASN A 545 21.22 -1.27 -4.59
CA ASN A 545 22.46 -0.49 -4.68
C ASN A 545 22.16 0.96 -4.26
N PRO A 546 22.72 1.46 -3.13
CA PRO A 546 23.73 0.79 -2.29
C PRO A 546 23.15 -0.40 -1.50
N ILE A 547 24.03 -1.30 -1.05
CA ILE A 547 23.69 -2.41 -0.16
C ILE A 547 23.33 -1.84 1.22
N HIS A 548 22.30 -2.39 1.87
CA HIS A 548 21.89 -1.95 3.20
C HIS A 548 22.74 -2.60 4.31
N ASP A 549 22.79 -1.94 5.47
CA ASP A 549 23.36 -2.52 6.70
C ASP A 549 22.67 -3.85 7.06
N LEU A 550 23.42 -4.79 7.62
CA LEU A 550 22.91 -6.10 8.04
C LEU A 550 22.56 -6.11 9.53
N TYR A 551 21.33 -6.53 9.82
CA TYR A 551 20.79 -6.65 11.16
C TYR A 551 20.79 -8.09 11.65
N ILE A 552 20.84 -8.29 12.96
CA ILE A 552 20.84 -9.63 13.55
C ILE A 552 19.59 -10.42 13.12
N GLY A 553 19.81 -11.66 12.70
CA GLY A 553 18.76 -12.59 12.29
C GLY A 553 18.09 -12.28 10.95
N GLU A 554 18.46 -11.19 10.27
CA GLU A 554 17.92 -10.81 8.96
C GLU A 554 19.03 -10.98 7.91
N PRO A 555 18.83 -11.75 6.83
CA PRO A 555 19.85 -11.92 5.80
C PRO A 555 19.89 -10.70 4.89
N LEU A 556 21.07 -10.47 4.32
CA LEU A 556 21.19 -9.65 3.13
C LEU A 556 20.74 -10.48 1.92
N ILE A 557 19.74 -9.99 1.19
CA ILE A 557 19.31 -10.57 -0.09
C ILE A 557 19.72 -9.64 -1.23
N VAL A 558 20.55 -10.12 -2.16
CA VAL A 558 21.02 -9.34 -3.31
C VAL A 558 20.79 -10.11 -4.61
N SER A 559 20.14 -9.45 -5.57
CA SER A 559 20.03 -9.96 -6.94
C SER A 559 21.18 -9.46 -7.81
N LEU A 560 21.77 -10.34 -8.61
CA LEU A 560 22.99 -10.11 -9.40
C LEU A 560 22.75 -10.41 -10.89
N ARG A 561 23.41 -9.66 -11.77
CA ARG A 561 23.64 -10.03 -13.19
C ARG A 561 25.14 -10.07 -13.44
N LEU A 562 25.63 -11.25 -13.78
CA LEU A 562 27.04 -11.62 -13.83
C LEU A 562 27.41 -12.12 -15.23
N PRO A 563 28.63 -11.84 -15.70
CA PRO A 563 29.26 -12.62 -16.76
C PRO A 563 29.41 -14.10 -16.34
N LYS A 564 29.30 -15.03 -17.29
CA LYS A 564 29.31 -16.49 -17.02
C LYS A 564 30.65 -17.02 -16.51
N ASP A 565 31.73 -16.31 -16.76
CA ASP A 565 33.11 -16.67 -16.40
C ASP A 565 33.49 -16.32 -14.95
N GLN A 566 32.61 -15.61 -14.22
CA GLN A 566 32.81 -15.30 -12.81
C GLN A 566 32.68 -16.55 -11.92
N LYS A 567 33.67 -16.76 -11.04
CA LYS A 567 33.78 -17.97 -10.20
C LYS A 567 33.79 -17.72 -8.70
N GLN A 568 34.03 -16.48 -8.27
CA GLN A 568 34.19 -16.16 -6.85
C GLN A 568 33.72 -14.74 -6.56
N LEU A 569 32.96 -14.59 -5.49
CA LEU A 569 32.51 -13.31 -4.94
C LEU A 569 33.15 -13.11 -3.56
N ILE A 570 33.76 -11.95 -3.33
CA ILE A 570 34.26 -11.55 -2.01
C ILE A 570 33.31 -10.50 -1.45
N ILE A 571 32.80 -10.70 -0.25
CA ILE A 571 31.95 -9.72 0.42
C ILE A 571 32.71 -9.19 1.62
N LYS A 572 32.81 -7.85 1.71
CA LYS A 572 33.41 -7.14 2.84
C LYS A 572 32.39 -6.29 3.55
N GLY A 573 32.65 -5.98 4.81
CA GLY A 573 31.90 -5.00 5.58
C GLY A 573 32.63 -4.69 6.89
N HIS A 574 32.10 -3.75 7.65
CA HIS A 574 32.66 -3.36 8.94
C HIS A 574 31.74 -3.82 10.07
N THR A 575 32.31 -4.52 11.04
CA THR A 575 31.69 -4.64 12.37
C THR A 575 32.17 -3.48 13.24
N ASN A 576 31.56 -3.25 14.41
CA ASN A 576 31.99 -2.19 15.33
C ASN A 576 33.45 -2.32 15.84
N GLN A 577 34.13 -3.45 15.61
CA GLN A 577 35.47 -3.73 16.14
C GLN A 577 36.50 -4.11 15.07
N THR A 578 36.09 -4.74 13.97
CA THR A 578 36.99 -5.27 12.94
C THR A 578 36.35 -5.26 11.55
N ASP A 579 37.21 -5.20 10.54
CA ASP A 579 36.82 -5.54 9.16
C ASP A 579 36.41 -7.01 9.08
N TRP A 580 35.33 -7.27 8.36
CA TRP A 580 34.82 -8.60 8.10
C TRP A 580 34.86 -8.88 6.59
N SER A 581 35.20 -10.10 6.22
CA SER A 581 35.23 -10.55 4.83
C SER A 581 34.84 -12.02 4.74
N THR A 582 34.11 -12.39 3.70
CA THR A 582 33.82 -13.78 3.36
C THR A 582 33.99 -14.03 1.86
N ASP A 583 34.43 -15.25 1.52
CA ASP A 583 34.58 -15.71 0.15
C ASP A 583 33.45 -16.68 -0.20
N LEU A 584 32.72 -16.39 -1.28
CA LEU A 584 31.64 -17.22 -1.78
C LEU A 584 32.00 -17.80 -3.16
N PRO A 585 32.11 -19.13 -3.28
CA PRO A 585 32.29 -19.76 -4.58
C PRO A 585 31.00 -19.64 -5.41
N ILE A 586 31.12 -19.23 -6.67
CA ILE A 586 30.04 -19.33 -7.63
C ILE A 586 30.11 -20.73 -8.24
N THR A 587 29.32 -21.64 -7.69
CA THR A 587 29.14 -22.97 -8.29
C THR A 587 28.22 -22.87 -9.51
N ASP A 588 28.49 -23.69 -10.54
CA ASP A 588 27.67 -23.71 -11.75
C ASP A 588 26.23 -24.17 -11.45
N GLY A 589 25.29 -23.29 -11.82
CA GLY A 589 23.87 -23.51 -12.11
C GLY A 589 23.05 -24.44 -11.22
N GLY A 590 22.25 -23.86 -10.33
CA GLY A 590 21.05 -24.54 -9.82
C GLY A 590 20.00 -24.71 -10.93
N LYS A 591 19.02 -25.62 -10.75
CA LYS A 591 17.87 -25.78 -11.67
C LYS A 591 16.84 -24.63 -11.57
N GLU A 592 17.23 -23.50 -11.01
CA GLU A 592 16.33 -22.40 -10.67
C GLU A 592 15.95 -21.61 -11.92
N THR A 593 14.68 -21.20 -11.99
CA THR A 593 14.15 -20.41 -13.10
C THR A 593 13.55 -19.11 -12.58
N GLY A 594 13.81 -18.00 -13.26
CA GLY A 594 13.15 -16.72 -12.98
C GLY A 594 13.99 -15.70 -12.20
N LEU A 595 15.23 -16.03 -11.82
CA LEU A 595 16.16 -15.08 -11.20
C LEU A 595 16.41 -13.84 -12.07
N ASN A 596 16.37 -13.98 -13.39
CA ASN A 596 16.45 -12.85 -14.31
C ASN A 596 15.30 -11.85 -14.13
N VAL A 597 14.10 -12.34 -13.80
CA VAL A 597 12.89 -11.52 -13.57
C VAL A 597 13.00 -10.82 -12.22
N LEU A 598 13.47 -11.53 -11.19
CA LEU A 598 13.71 -10.96 -9.86
C LEU A 598 14.78 -9.86 -9.88
N TRP A 599 15.92 -10.10 -10.56
CA TRP A 599 16.95 -9.08 -10.77
C TRP A 599 16.39 -7.84 -11.45
N ALA A 600 15.64 -8.01 -12.55
CA ALA A 600 15.06 -6.90 -13.28
C ALA A 600 14.04 -6.14 -12.42
N ARG A 601 13.25 -6.85 -11.61
CA ARG A 601 12.28 -6.25 -10.68
C ARG A 601 12.96 -5.41 -9.59
N ASN A 602 14.05 -5.90 -9.01
CA ASN A 602 14.82 -5.16 -8.01
C ASN A 602 15.48 -3.92 -8.63
N LYS A 603 16.04 -4.05 -9.84
CA LYS A 603 16.56 -2.92 -10.62
C LYS A 603 15.50 -1.86 -10.88
N ILE A 604 14.31 -2.26 -11.32
CA ILE A 604 13.17 -1.35 -11.56
C ILE A 604 12.77 -0.61 -10.28
N GLN A 605 12.77 -1.29 -9.12
CA GLN A 605 12.48 -0.66 -7.82
C GLN A 605 13.49 0.43 -7.49
N SER A 606 14.79 0.10 -7.54
CA SER A 606 15.86 1.07 -7.23
C SER A 606 15.88 2.23 -8.22
N LEU A 607 15.63 1.99 -9.52
CA LEU A 607 15.48 3.06 -10.51
C LEU A 607 14.29 3.98 -10.16
N SER A 608 13.15 3.42 -9.78
CA SER A 608 11.97 4.19 -9.36
C SER A 608 12.28 5.09 -8.16
N GLN A 609 13.13 4.62 -7.24
CA GLN A 609 13.60 5.42 -6.10
C GLN A 609 14.52 6.57 -6.51
N LYS A 610 15.34 6.42 -7.57
CA LYS A 610 16.25 7.45 -8.09
C LYS A 610 15.52 8.68 -8.66
N ILE A 611 14.30 8.53 -9.18
CA ILE A 611 13.46 9.69 -9.62
C ILE A 611 13.28 10.69 -8.47
N SER A 612 13.12 10.19 -7.24
CA SER A 612 12.97 11.05 -6.06
C SER A 612 14.27 11.74 -5.63
N HIS A 613 15.42 11.36 -6.21
CA HIS A 613 16.74 11.94 -5.97
C HIS A 613 17.13 13.01 -7.01
N GLY A 614 16.20 13.46 -7.85
CA GLY A 614 16.46 14.50 -8.85
C GLY A 614 17.09 13.99 -10.15
N ALA A 615 17.25 12.67 -10.30
CA ALA A 615 17.63 12.05 -11.56
C ALA A 615 16.58 12.33 -12.65
N ASN A 616 17.01 12.32 -13.92
CA ASN A 616 16.15 12.64 -15.05
C ASN A 616 14.98 11.64 -15.14
N ALA A 617 13.77 12.14 -14.88
CA ALA A 617 12.57 11.32 -14.79
C ALA A 617 12.25 10.61 -16.12
N GLU A 618 12.56 11.23 -17.26
CA GLU A 618 12.30 10.61 -18.57
C GLU A 618 13.32 9.52 -18.89
N GLU A 619 14.60 9.70 -18.56
CA GLU A 619 15.61 8.63 -18.71
C GLU A 619 15.27 7.41 -17.85
N ILE A 620 14.90 7.63 -16.58
CA ILE A 620 14.51 6.53 -15.70
C ILE A 620 13.26 5.83 -16.23
N LYS A 621 12.25 6.59 -16.67
CA LYS A 621 11.04 6.03 -17.27
C LYS A 621 11.36 5.19 -18.51
N GLN A 622 12.27 5.64 -19.37
CA GLN A 622 12.72 4.87 -20.54
C GLN A 622 13.43 3.58 -20.11
N ALA A 623 14.35 3.65 -19.15
CA ALA A 623 15.07 2.49 -18.62
C ALA A 623 14.12 1.45 -17.99
N ILE A 624 13.18 1.89 -17.14
CA ILE A 624 12.15 1.02 -16.56
C ILE A 624 11.27 0.40 -17.66
N THR A 625 10.88 1.19 -18.66
CA THR A 625 10.06 0.68 -19.78
C THR A 625 10.81 -0.38 -20.57
N ALA A 626 12.10 -0.17 -20.84
CA ALA A 626 12.94 -1.13 -21.56
C ALA A 626 13.06 -2.44 -20.78
N LEU A 627 13.41 -2.38 -19.49
CA LEU A 627 13.49 -3.56 -18.61
C LEU A 627 12.16 -4.31 -18.54
N GLY A 628 11.04 -3.58 -18.43
CA GLY A 628 9.70 -4.17 -18.40
C GLY A 628 9.35 -4.91 -19.70
N LEU A 629 9.77 -4.40 -20.86
CA LEU A 629 9.56 -5.08 -22.14
C LEU A 629 10.50 -6.27 -22.35
N GLU A 630 11.79 -6.11 -22.01
CA GLU A 630 12.85 -7.12 -22.17
C GLU A 630 12.58 -8.36 -21.31
N HIS A 631 12.20 -8.15 -20.04
CA HIS A 631 11.95 -9.24 -19.09
C HIS A 631 10.47 -9.58 -18.91
N HIS A 632 9.59 -8.99 -19.74
CA HIS A 632 8.15 -9.23 -19.73
C HIS A 632 7.45 -8.86 -18.40
N ILE A 633 7.93 -7.83 -17.71
CA ILE A 633 7.45 -7.42 -16.38
C ILE A 633 6.42 -6.29 -16.50
N VAL A 634 5.30 -6.41 -15.78
CA VAL A 634 4.36 -5.30 -15.57
C VAL A 634 4.99 -4.27 -14.65
N THR A 635 5.07 -3.04 -15.11
CA THR A 635 5.61 -1.91 -14.36
C THR A 635 4.63 -0.75 -14.39
N LYS A 636 4.97 0.37 -13.76
CA LYS A 636 4.21 1.61 -13.95
C LYS A 636 4.14 2.06 -15.42
N HIS A 637 5.04 1.58 -16.29
CA HIS A 637 5.18 2.00 -17.68
C HIS A 637 4.94 0.89 -18.71
N THR A 638 4.69 -0.35 -18.28
CA THR A 638 4.40 -1.52 -19.13
C THR A 638 3.20 -2.28 -18.58
N SER A 639 2.41 -2.88 -19.47
CA SER A 639 1.16 -3.56 -19.12
C SER A 639 0.99 -4.81 -19.97
N LEU A 640 0.33 -5.83 -19.41
CA LEU A 640 -0.07 -7.02 -20.14
C LEU A 640 -1.47 -6.81 -20.70
N VAL A 641 -1.67 -7.13 -21.98
CA VAL A 641 -2.98 -7.08 -22.63
C VAL A 641 -3.25 -8.37 -23.39
N ALA A 642 -4.41 -8.98 -23.15
CA ALA A 642 -4.93 -10.13 -23.88
C ALA A 642 -6.20 -9.72 -24.62
N VAL A 643 -6.34 -10.11 -25.89
CA VAL A 643 -7.51 -9.78 -26.72
C VAL A 643 -7.96 -11.04 -27.44
N ASP A 644 -9.22 -11.40 -27.25
CA ASP A 644 -9.89 -12.39 -28.09
C ASP A 644 -10.19 -11.76 -29.46
N VAL A 645 -9.78 -12.45 -30.52
CA VAL A 645 -9.94 -11.93 -31.89
C VAL A 645 -11.39 -11.98 -32.35
N THR A 646 -12.21 -12.83 -31.75
CA THR A 646 -13.63 -12.99 -32.10
C THR A 646 -14.49 -12.01 -31.29
N PRO A 647 -15.20 -11.06 -31.94
CA PRO A 647 -16.20 -10.24 -31.27
C PRO A 647 -17.35 -11.12 -30.76
N THR A 648 -17.73 -10.94 -29.50
CA THR A 648 -18.85 -11.68 -28.89
C THR A 648 -19.99 -10.79 -28.47
N LYS A 649 -19.74 -9.49 -28.23
CA LYS A 649 -20.79 -8.54 -27.88
C LYS A 649 -21.51 -8.04 -29.14
N PRO A 650 -22.86 -8.06 -29.17
CA PRO A 650 -23.63 -7.38 -30.20
C PRO A 650 -23.26 -5.89 -30.33
N THR A 651 -23.22 -5.38 -31.56
CA THR A 651 -22.75 -4.01 -31.85
C THR A 651 -23.69 -2.91 -31.38
N ASP A 652 -24.96 -3.24 -31.17
CA ASP A 652 -26.05 -2.38 -30.70
C ASP A 652 -26.07 -2.21 -29.17
N LEU A 653 -25.42 -3.12 -28.43
CA LEU A 653 -25.37 -3.07 -26.96
C LEU A 653 -24.13 -2.33 -26.47
N VAL A 654 -24.27 -1.60 -25.36
CA VAL A 654 -23.15 -0.89 -24.70
C VAL A 654 -22.80 -1.60 -23.40
N SER A 655 -21.51 -1.83 -23.16
CA SER A 655 -21.03 -2.39 -21.89
C SER A 655 -20.84 -1.29 -20.86
N LYS A 656 -21.39 -1.46 -19.66
CA LYS A 656 -21.20 -0.53 -18.53
C LYS A 656 -19.94 -0.88 -17.75
N ASP A 657 -19.15 0.12 -17.36
CA ASP A 657 -17.98 -0.09 -16.51
C ASP A 657 -18.42 -0.30 -15.05
N LYS A 658 -18.02 -1.41 -14.44
CA LYS A 658 -18.39 -1.79 -13.07
C LYS A 658 -17.17 -2.16 -12.26
N ALA A 659 -17.03 -1.54 -11.09
CA ALA A 659 -15.98 -1.90 -10.14
C ALA A 659 -16.36 -3.18 -9.39
N VAL A 660 -15.38 -4.06 -9.21
CA VAL A 660 -15.49 -5.20 -8.31
C VAL A 660 -15.09 -4.71 -6.91
N PRO A 661 -15.96 -4.85 -5.90
CA PRO A 661 -15.70 -4.34 -4.57
C PRO A 661 -14.75 -5.26 -3.79
N VAL A 662 -14.09 -4.69 -2.79
CA VAL A 662 -13.20 -5.41 -1.87
C VAL A 662 -13.84 -5.54 -0.48
N LYS A 663 -13.40 -6.52 0.31
CA LYS A 663 -13.86 -6.70 1.68
C LYS A 663 -13.19 -5.70 2.63
N LYS A 664 -13.94 -5.26 3.65
CA LYS A 664 -13.37 -4.47 4.75
C LYS A 664 -12.32 -5.31 5.52
N PRO A 665 -11.17 -4.73 5.93
CA PRO A 665 -10.20 -5.44 6.74
C PRO A 665 -10.80 -5.91 8.08
N HIS A 666 -10.40 -7.10 8.53
CA HIS A 666 -10.83 -7.68 9.80
C HIS A 666 -10.47 -6.79 11.00
N GLY A 667 -11.40 -6.64 11.94
CA GLY A 667 -11.20 -5.86 13.17
C GLY A 667 -11.39 -4.35 13.01
N TRP A 668 -11.69 -3.86 11.80
CA TRP A 668 -12.02 -2.45 11.58
C TRP A 668 -13.45 -2.12 12.04
N ASN A 669 -13.57 -1.15 12.93
CA ASN A 669 -14.86 -0.69 13.47
C ASN A 669 -15.37 0.62 12.81
N MET A 670 -14.74 1.05 11.71
CA MET A 670 -15.10 2.30 11.03
C MET A 670 -16.22 2.07 9.99
N ASN A 671 -17.11 3.05 9.86
CA ASN A 671 -18.02 3.17 8.71
C ASN A 671 -17.20 3.54 7.47
N ILE A 672 -17.41 2.81 6.37
CA ILE A 672 -16.66 2.99 5.12
C ILE A 672 -16.87 4.41 4.56
N PRO A 673 -15.81 5.10 4.12
CA PRO A 673 -15.94 6.37 3.40
C PRO A 673 -16.77 6.18 2.12
N GLY A 674 -17.99 6.70 2.13
CA GLY A 674 -19.01 6.44 1.10
C GLY A 674 -20.39 6.19 1.71
N ASN A 675 -20.45 5.55 2.88
CA ASN A 675 -21.65 5.45 3.72
C ASN A 675 -21.74 6.60 4.75
N ILE A 676 -21.11 7.74 4.46
CA ILE A 676 -21.13 8.91 5.33
C ILE A 676 -22.34 9.78 4.94
N PRO A 677 -23.43 9.83 5.75
CA PRO A 677 -24.32 10.99 5.70
C PRO A 677 -23.47 12.22 6.01
N GLN A 678 -23.43 13.20 5.10
CA GLN A 678 -22.68 14.47 5.11
C GLN A 678 -22.37 15.11 6.49
N GLY A 679 -21.54 14.47 7.32
CA GLY A 679 -21.29 14.88 8.71
C GLY A 679 -19.83 15.17 9.02
N GLY A 680 -18.91 14.86 8.09
CA GLY A 680 -17.47 15.07 8.25
C GLY A 680 -16.95 16.38 7.63
N THR A 681 -17.82 17.25 7.13
CA THR A 681 -17.44 18.61 6.74
C THR A 681 -17.88 19.58 7.84
N PRO A 682 -17.25 20.76 7.97
CA PRO A 682 -17.69 21.81 8.90
C PRO A 682 -19.12 22.28 8.66
N ALA A 683 -19.91 21.68 7.76
CA ALA A 683 -21.27 22.07 7.41
C ALA A 683 -22.18 22.20 8.64
N GLN A 684 -22.16 21.27 9.60
CA GLN A 684 -22.94 21.43 10.84
C GLN A 684 -22.44 22.59 11.71
N MET A 685 -21.13 22.77 11.81
CA MET A 685 -20.53 23.89 12.55
C MET A 685 -20.81 25.24 11.86
N ASN A 686 -20.77 25.29 10.54
CA ASN A 686 -21.08 26.44 9.69
C ASN A 686 -22.58 26.73 9.69
N LEU A 687 -23.43 25.70 9.76
CA LEU A 687 -24.86 25.83 9.93
C LEU A 687 -25.18 26.38 11.32
N MET A 688 -24.53 25.87 12.38
CA MET A 688 -24.66 26.43 13.73
C MET A 688 -24.14 27.87 13.81
N LEU A 689 -22.99 28.17 13.20
CA LEU A 689 -22.46 29.54 13.08
C LEU A 689 -23.43 30.44 12.29
N GLY A 690 -24.00 29.95 11.19
CA GLY A 690 -25.00 30.66 10.40
C GLY A 690 -26.28 30.93 11.17
N ILE A 691 -26.79 29.94 11.91
CA ILE A 691 -27.95 30.09 12.79
C ILE A 691 -27.63 31.08 13.92
N LEU A 692 -26.44 31.00 14.52
CA LEU A 692 -26.01 31.90 15.59
C LEU A 692 -25.92 33.34 15.08
N LEU A 693 -25.31 33.54 13.90
CA LEU A 693 -25.23 34.83 13.21
C LEU A 693 -26.62 35.38 12.88
N LEU A 694 -27.55 34.55 12.40
CA LEU A 694 -28.95 34.92 12.15
C LEU A 694 -29.67 35.33 13.42
N ILE A 695 -29.50 34.59 14.53
CA ILE A 695 -30.09 34.93 15.83
C ILE A 695 -29.53 36.26 16.34
N THR A 696 -28.21 36.46 16.31
CA THR A 696 -27.61 37.75 16.67
C THR A 696 -28.09 38.88 15.78
N GLY A 697 -28.23 38.66 14.47
CA GLY A 697 -28.78 39.64 13.54
C GLY A 697 -30.23 39.99 13.86
N PHE A 698 -31.05 39.01 14.25
CA PHE A 698 -32.44 39.22 14.66
C PHE A 698 -32.55 39.97 15.98
N MET A 699 -31.68 39.66 16.96
CA MET A 699 -31.61 40.38 18.24
C MET A 699 -31.14 41.83 18.04
N LEU A 700 -30.11 42.06 17.22
CA LEU A 700 -29.63 43.40 16.87
C LEU A 700 -30.71 44.20 16.12
N ARG A 701 -31.42 43.58 15.18
CA ARG A 701 -32.58 44.20 14.51
C ARG A 701 -33.67 44.60 15.50
N ARG A 702 -33.92 43.78 16.52
CA ARG A 702 -34.92 44.08 17.57
C ARG A 702 -34.45 45.23 18.49
N TYR A 703 -33.15 45.43 18.63
CA TYR A 703 -32.55 46.54 19.38
C TYR A 703 -32.52 47.85 18.59
N VAL A 704 -32.42 47.79 17.26
CA VAL A 704 -32.42 48.97 16.36
C VAL A 704 -33.84 49.47 16.04
N ILE A 705 -34.88 48.69 16.34
CA ILE A 705 -36.29 49.03 16.12
C ILE A 705 -36.98 49.52 17.43
N LYS A 706 -36.21 49.85 18.48
CA LYS A 706 -36.72 50.52 19.68
C LYS A 706 -36.31 51.99 19.73
#